data_AF-A0A3M1CVL7-F1
#
_entry.id   AF-A0A3M1CVL7-F1
#
_cell.length_a   1.000
_cell.length_b   1.000
_cell.length_c   1.000
_cell.angle_alpha   90.00
_cell.angle_beta   90.00
_cell.angle_gamma   90.00
#
_symmetry.space_group_name_H-M   'P 1'
#
loop_
_entity.id
_entity.type
_entity.pdbx_description
1 polymer ?
#
loop_
_entity_poly.entity_id
_entity_poly.type
_entity_poly.pdbx_seq_one_letter_code
_entity_poly.pdbx_strand_id
1 'polypeptide(L)'
;MSVRLLEAWKLARYSPAAWRASFRGDDDAESRLRAVATAIAMPGSPEATVKSLLEAGEFDSAEMLLRDDQFQASLEAGDDDRFERLVEDARRSHMERLRLRLEELAFRGEAVGVRLDVDELLRGAGSDATTDLKSVEALEASIREAERAAETDLLAKLDERLHEPAPGAEAWAESIRRAVSAGALDAARAMLEAGPSRDLPEAFAIPPPPVWPFRDEPLERVVGWFHHEGAIPPGFGRFAPSHDDEAAKAFLASLRGLSAEMDESLPRALAAVLDSKVVRVDESSEGLTVYLDDLSAPGLHAFARRAWPAGVPVWVSDDPDAPDPDVEEGGLVVRLVLGQASRRRRQVLHLHVHDVLAVLHDGRRRARLLAVLARQLPTERAFETVAADTSIRWHRRDVPDLLGRPGGKPALLVAAPGMGKSTLLQELATQGGAEVVDASVMEDLPEAPAVFIDGLEVLDTGGLKRVVKEIHWACSSRSPAPVIVVAARPEGRFVLERIRMGSIFEVVVLRPRSIASLREQATTMLGWVGITSDDPGAYTNLAMLAGGNPTVLFYLCQALADVLVAESTRSFTRRHVDKAWATAPLRRALRGLLWEPLCHLEGVPPVLKAIADYASPEAPLSRKDLAWLLTDVSADRDATWLDERVQLLVDYGLVHRAEAGVRLAVGGPALLVSEWLK
;
A
#
# COMPACT_ATOMS: atom_id res chain seq x y z
N MET A 1 -12.12 -25.61 -36.25
CA MET A 1 -10.86 -25.19 -36.92
C MET A 1 -9.74 -26.24 -36.77
N SER A 2 -9.70 -26.95 -35.64
CA SER A 2 -8.68 -27.95 -35.24
C SER A 2 -8.42 -29.12 -36.22
N VAL A 3 -9.44 -29.70 -36.85
CA VAL A 3 -9.26 -30.89 -37.73
C VAL A 3 -8.55 -30.54 -39.06
N ARG A 4 -8.84 -29.37 -39.64
CA ARG A 4 -8.20 -28.92 -40.90
C ARG A 4 -6.72 -28.59 -40.72
N LEU A 5 -6.32 -28.17 -39.52
CA LEU A 5 -4.94 -27.86 -39.14
C LEU A 5 -4.09 -29.14 -39.06
N LEU A 6 -4.64 -30.20 -38.47
CA LEU A 6 -4.02 -31.53 -38.39
C LEU A 6 -3.94 -32.25 -39.76
N GLU A 7 -4.91 -32.02 -40.64
CA GLU A 7 -4.82 -32.52 -42.03
C GLU A 7 -3.77 -31.77 -42.85
N ALA A 8 -3.67 -30.45 -42.67
CA ALA A 8 -2.64 -29.62 -43.33
C ALA A 8 -1.22 -29.90 -42.82
N TRP A 9 -1.07 -30.32 -41.55
CA TRP A 9 0.18 -30.75 -40.92
C TRP A 9 0.83 -31.96 -41.64
N LYS A 10 0.04 -32.98 -41.98
CA LYS A 10 0.51 -34.17 -42.71
C LYS A 10 1.10 -33.82 -44.09
N LEU A 11 0.61 -32.74 -44.71
CA LEU A 11 1.07 -32.23 -46.00
C LEU A 11 2.22 -31.20 -45.86
N ALA A 12 2.44 -30.64 -44.67
CA ALA A 12 3.31 -29.49 -44.40
C ALA A 12 4.79 -29.77 -44.44
N ARG A 13 5.18 -30.97 -44.00
CA ARG A 13 6.55 -31.32 -43.60
C ARG A 13 7.55 -31.29 -44.76
N TYR A 14 7.09 -31.12 -45.99
CA TYR A 14 7.90 -31.22 -47.21
C TYR A 14 7.98 -29.94 -48.06
N SER A 15 7.22 -28.87 -47.75
CA SER A 15 7.31 -27.61 -48.51
C SER A 15 6.70 -26.40 -47.79
N PRO A 16 7.52 -25.43 -47.33
CA PRO A 16 7.05 -24.15 -46.80
C PRO A 16 6.18 -23.32 -47.77
N ALA A 17 6.33 -23.56 -49.08
CA ALA A 17 5.60 -22.84 -50.13
C ALA A 17 4.16 -23.34 -50.32
N ALA A 18 3.91 -24.64 -50.16
CA ALA A 18 2.57 -25.23 -50.20
C ALA A 18 1.70 -24.74 -49.02
N TRP A 19 2.35 -24.43 -47.90
CA TRP A 19 1.69 -23.95 -46.69
C TRP A 19 1.19 -22.51 -46.80
N ARG A 20 2.02 -21.58 -47.28
CA ARG A 20 1.62 -20.18 -47.50
C ARG A 20 0.48 -20.02 -48.52
N ALA A 21 0.32 -20.98 -49.42
CA ALA A 21 -0.73 -20.98 -50.43
C ALA A 21 -2.10 -21.45 -49.90
N SER A 22 -2.13 -22.27 -48.84
CA SER A 22 -3.35 -22.93 -48.34
C SER A 22 -4.23 -22.03 -47.46
N PHE A 23 -3.75 -20.86 -47.05
CA PHE A 23 -4.39 -20.00 -46.04
C PHE A 23 -4.56 -18.53 -46.48
N ARG A 24 -4.66 -18.26 -47.78
CA ARG A 24 -4.95 -16.89 -48.26
C ARG A 24 -6.41 -16.51 -47.96
N GLY A 25 -6.63 -15.53 -47.06
CA GLY A 25 -7.84 -14.70 -47.08
C GLY A 25 -8.61 -14.43 -45.79
N ASP A 26 -8.04 -14.55 -44.57
CA ASP A 26 -8.77 -14.20 -43.32
C ASP A 26 -7.82 -13.71 -42.20
N ASP A 27 -7.84 -12.41 -41.89
CA ASP A 27 -6.69 -11.67 -41.31
C ASP A 27 -6.31 -12.01 -39.83
N ASP A 28 -7.23 -12.44 -38.96
CA ASP A 28 -6.94 -12.66 -37.52
C ASP A 28 -6.57 -14.13 -37.19
N ALA A 29 -7.10 -15.09 -37.95
CA ALA A 29 -6.71 -16.50 -37.88
C ALA A 29 -5.35 -16.74 -38.57
N GLU A 30 -5.07 -15.97 -39.63
CA GLU A 30 -3.83 -16.07 -40.42
C GLU A 30 -2.58 -15.65 -39.63
N SER A 31 -2.70 -14.70 -38.70
CA SER A 31 -1.57 -14.29 -37.84
C SER A 31 -1.23 -15.34 -36.77
N ARG A 32 -2.24 -15.94 -36.14
CA ARG A 32 -2.06 -17.04 -35.17
C ARG A 32 -1.52 -18.29 -35.83
N LEU A 33 -2.07 -18.64 -36.99
CA LEU A 33 -1.57 -19.72 -37.84
C LEU A 33 -0.14 -19.47 -38.32
N ARG A 34 0.25 -18.23 -38.63
CA ARG A 34 1.65 -17.88 -38.95
C ARG A 34 2.58 -18.00 -37.75
N ALA A 35 2.16 -17.62 -36.55
CA ALA A 35 2.97 -17.74 -35.33
C ALA A 35 3.21 -19.21 -34.97
N VAL A 36 2.13 -20.01 -34.95
CA VAL A 36 2.17 -21.47 -34.76
C VAL A 36 3.01 -22.14 -35.85
N ALA A 37 2.80 -21.78 -37.13
CA ALA A 37 3.59 -22.32 -38.23
C ALA A 37 5.06 -21.89 -38.20
N THR A 38 5.39 -20.70 -37.67
CA THR A 38 6.77 -20.21 -37.58
C THR A 38 7.50 -20.85 -36.41
N ALA A 39 6.85 -21.01 -35.27
CA ALA A 39 7.40 -21.73 -34.11
C ALA A 39 7.69 -23.21 -34.46
N ILE A 40 6.80 -23.85 -35.22
CA ILE A 40 6.91 -25.27 -35.56
C ILE A 40 7.80 -25.52 -36.80
N ALA A 41 7.94 -24.56 -37.73
CA ALA A 41 8.84 -24.67 -38.89
C ALA A 41 10.30 -24.29 -38.57
N MET A 42 10.58 -23.72 -37.39
CA MET A 42 11.96 -23.46 -36.96
C MET A 42 12.63 -24.77 -36.51
N PRO A 43 13.89 -25.05 -36.91
CA PRO A 43 14.66 -26.19 -36.41
C PRO A 43 15.07 -25.92 -34.95
N GLY A 44 14.14 -26.14 -34.02
CA GLY A 44 14.33 -26.04 -32.57
C GLY A 44 14.04 -27.37 -31.87
N SER A 45 14.45 -27.50 -30.61
CA SER A 45 14.06 -28.65 -29.79
C SER A 45 12.55 -28.65 -29.52
N PRO A 46 11.93 -29.82 -29.23
CA PRO A 46 10.52 -29.90 -28.81
C PRO A 46 10.18 -28.92 -27.68
N GLU A 47 11.09 -28.75 -26.72
CA GLU A 47 10.98 -27.78 -25.62
C GLU A 47 10.87 -26.33 -26.11
N ALA A 48 11.71 -25.91 -27.04
CA ALA A 48 11.68 -24.55 -27.57
C ALA A 48 10.36 -24.24 -28.31
N THR A 49 9.78 -25.26 -28.95
CA THR A 49 8.52 -25.15 -29.70
C THR A 49 7.34 -24.98 -28.75
N VAL A 50 7.23 -25.85 -27.74
CA VAL A 50 6.19 -25.75 -26.69
C VAL A 50 6.31 -24.43 -25.95
N LYS A 51 7.54 -24.04 -25.57
CA LYS A 51 7.77 -22.77 -24.87
C LYS A 51 7.37 -21.56 -25.71
N SER A 52 7.66 -21.56 -27.02
CA SER A 52 7.27 -20.47 -27.92
C SER A 52 5.74 -20.36 -28.05
N LEU A 53 5.01 -21.48 -28.05
CA LEU A 53 3.54 -21.48 -28.06
C LEU A 53 2.96 -20.95 -26.75
N LEU A 54 3.55 -21.34 -25.62
CA LEU A 54 3.16 -20.83 -24.30
C LEU A 54 3.48 -19.34 -24.13
N GLU A 55 4.62 -18.88 -24.62
CA GLU A 55 4.99 -17.46 -24.66
C GLU A 55 4.05 -16.64 -25.57
N ALA A 56 3.52 -17.26 -26.62
CA ALA A 56 2.49 -16.67 -27.48
C ALA A 56 1.07 -16.77 -26.89
N GLY A 57 0.87 -17.48 -25.76
CA GLY A 57 -0.43 -17.65 -25.12
C GLY A 57 -1.38 -18.62 -25.82
N GLU A 58 -0.84 -19.50 -26.68
CA GLU A 58 -1.57 -20.43 -27.53
C GLU A 58 -1.69 -21.82 -26.87
N PHE A 59 -2.47 -21.92 -25.78
CA PHE A 59 -2.54 -23.12 -24.94
C PHE A 59 -3.15 -24.32 -25.67
N ASP A 60 -4.25 -24.12 -26.39
CA ASP A 60 -4.90 -25.20 -27.15
C ASP A 60 -3.99 -25.74 -28.26
N SER A 61 -3.22 -24.86 -28.90
CA SER A 61 -2.23 -25.25 -29.90
C SER A 61 -1.08 -26.06 -29.29
N ALA A 62 -0.65 -25.73 -28.07
CA ALA A 62 0.34 -26.51 -27.33
C ALA A 62 -0.20 -27.89 -26.90
N GLU A 63 -1.43 -27.99 -26.40
CA GLU A 63 -2.06 -29.28 -26.07
C GLU A 63 -2.28 -30.14 -27.32
N MET A 64 -2.69 -29.53 -28.43
CA MET A 64 -2.84 -30.25 -29.69
C MET A 64 -1.51 -30.78 -30.21
N LEU A 65 -0.41 -30.03 -30.04
CA LEU A 65 0.93 -30.48 -30.39
C LEU A 65 1.37 -31.68 -29.54
N LEU A 66 1.06 -31.67 -28.24
CA LEU A 66 1.38 -32.77 -27.33
C LEU A 66 0.61 -34.05 -27.66
N ARG A 67 -0.56 -33.94 -28.29
CA ARG A 67 -1.37 -35.09 -28.75
C ARG A 67 -1.00 -35.58 -30.15
N ASP A 68 0.00 -34.99 -30.82
CA ASP A 68 0.44 -35.43 -32.15
C ASP A 68 1.40 -36.62 -32.03
N ASP A 69 1.02 -37.75 -32.63
CA ASP A 69 1.79 -39.01 -32.60
C ASP A 69 3.26 -38.86 -33.04
N GLN A 70 3.54 -37.93 -33.96
CA GLN A 70 4.89 -37.72 -34.48
C GLN A 70 5.71 -36.78 -33.60
N PHE A 71 5.08 -35.80 -32.95
CA PHE A 71 5.70 -34.99 -31.90
C PHE A 71 6.04 -35.86 -30.69
N GLN A 72 5.11 -36.70 -30.23
CA GLN A 72 5.34 -37.66 -29.15
C GLN A 72 6.49 -38.63 -29.45
N ALA A 73 6.60 -39.10 -30.70
CA ALA A 73 7.72 -39.94 -31.14
C ALA A 73 9.09 -39.23 -31.13
N SER A 74 9.12 -37.90 -31.01
CA SER A 74 10.34 -37.09 -30.92
C SER A 74 10.75 -36.73 -29.49
N LEU A 75 9.91 -37.03 -28.50
CA LEU A 75 10.15 -36.74 -27.08
C LEU A 75 10.98 -37.85 -26.43
N GLU A 76 11.79 -37.49 -25.43
CA GLU A 76 12.44 -38.48 -24.58
C GLU A 76 11.45 -39.04 -23.54
N ALA A 77 11.78 -40.19 -22.94
CA ALA A 77 10.91 -40.81 -21.94
C ALA A 77 10.74 -39.89 -20.71
N GLY A 78 9.49 -39.51 -20.40
CA GLY A 78 9.15 -38.62 -19.28
C GLY A 78 9.01 -37.15 -19.64
N ASP A 79 9.29 -36.76 -20.89
CA ASP A 79 9.07 -35.39 -21.36
C ASP A 79 7.60 -35.07 -21.60
N ASP A 80 6.77 -36.07 -21.90
CA ASP A 80 5.32 -35.90 -22.15
C ASP A 80 4.61 -35.34 -20.90
N ASP A 81 4.72 -36.05 -19.77
CA ASP A 81 4.20 -35.59 -18.46
C ASP A 81 4.77 -34.24 -18.02
N ARG A 82 5.99 -33.91 -18.45
CA ARG A 82 6.65 -32.64 -18.13
C ARG A 82 6.05 -31.50 -18.95
N PHE A 83 5.84 -31.69 -20.25
CA PHE A 83 5.25 -30.68 -21.12
C PHE A 83 3.75 -30.49 -20.87
N GLU A 84 3.01 -31.56 -20.57
CA GLU A 84 1.60 -31.44 -20.14
C GLU A 84 1.49 -30.56 -18.90
N ARG A 85 2.32 -30.82 -17.87
CA ARG A 85 2.39 -29.97 -16.67
C ARG A 85 2.77 -28.53 -16.97
N LEU A 86 3.70 -28.29 -17.90
CA LEU A 86 4.08 -26.93 -18.31
C LEU A 86 2.92 -26.18 -18.97
N VAL A 87 2.13 -26.85 -19.81
CA VAL A 87 0.96 -26.25 -20.46
C VAL A 87 -0.14 -25.98 -19.44
N GLU A 88 -0.41 -26.94 -18.55
CA GLU A 88 -1.38 -26.78 -17.46
C GLU A 88 -1.01 -25.63 -16.51
N ASP A 89 0.25 -25.55 -16.08
CA ASP A 89 0.73 -24.48 -15.19
C ASP A 89 0.67 -23.11 -15.88
N ALA A 90 1.02 -23.04 -17.16
CA ALA A 90 0.93 -21.80 -17.93
C ALA A 90 -0.52 -21.33 -18.12
N ARG A 91 -1.44 -22.26 -18.45
CA ARG A 91 -2.88 -21.98 -18.57
C ARG A 91 -3.47 -21.58 -17.22
N ARG A 92 -3.14 -22.29 -16.14
CA ARG A 92 -3.57 -21.95 -14.77
C ARG A 92 -3.12 -20.55 -14.38
N SER A 93 -1.84 -20.22 -14.59
CA SER A 93 -1.29 -18.90 -14.30
C SER A 93 -1.95 -17.79 -15.14
N HIS A 94 -2.28 -18.07 -16.41
CA HIS A 94 -3.04 -17.13 -17.25
C HIS A 94 -4.46 -16.92 -16.72
N MET A 95 -5.18 -17.98 -16.39
CA MET A 95 -6.54 -17.91 -15.85
C MET A 95 -6.60 -17.16 -14.51
N GLU A 96 -5.60 -17.34 -13.64
CA GLU A 96 -5.49 -16.57 -12.39
C GLU A 96 -5.29 -15.07 -12.66
N ARG A 97 -4.39 -14.71 -13.59
CA ARG A 97 -4.18 -13.31 -13.98
C ARG A 97 -5.44 -12.70 -14.61
N LEU A 98 -6.13 -13.48 -15.44
CA LEU A 98 -7.36 -13.07 -16.09
C LEU A 98 -8.47 -12.83 -15.06
N ARG A 99 -8.63 -13.75 -14.11
CA ARG A 99 -9.57 -13.65 -13.00
C ARG A 99 -9.34 -12.39 -12.18
N LEU A 100 -8.09 -12.14 -11.75
CA LEU A 100 -7.76 -10.92 -10.99
C LEU A 100 -8.13 -9.66 -11.77
N ARG A 101 -7.91 -9.66 -13.09
CA ARG A 101 -8.26 -8.52 -13.93
C ARG A 101 -9.77 -8.36 -14.09
N LEU A 102 -10.52 -9.45 -14.24
CA LEU A 102 -11.98 -9.43 -14.32
C LEU A 102 -12.62 -9.06 -12.99
N GLU A 103 -12.08 -9.51 -11.85
CA GLU A 103 -12.54 -9.11 -10.51
C GLU A 103 -12.26 -7.62 -10.25
N GLU A 104 -11.11 -7.09 -10.69
CA GLU A 104 -10.81 -5.66 -10.67
C GLU A 104 -11.83 -4.87 -11.50
N LEU A 105 -12.11 -5.33 -12.72
CA LEU A 105 -13.08 -4.71 -13.61
C LEU A 105 -14.51 -4.82 -13.05
N ALA A 106 -14.89 -5.94 -12.44
CA ALA A 106 -16.20 -6.13 -11.83
C ALA A 106 -16.40 -5.18 -10.66
N PHE A 107 -15.38 -5.04 -9.80
CA PHE A 107 -15.39 -4.09 -8.69
C PHE A 107 -15.50 -2.63 -9.18
N ARG A 108 -14.69 -2.25 -10.18
CA ARG A 108 -14.76 -0.91 -10.79
C ARG A 108 -16.10 -0.67 -11.45
N GLY A 109 -16.61 -1.67 -12.17
CA GLY A 109 -17.92 -1.64 -12.81
C GLY A 109 -19.05 -1.46 -11.80
N GLU A 110 -19.03 -2.18 -10.68
CA GLU A 110 -20.07 -2.09 -9.65
C GLU A 110 -20.22 -0.67 -9.08
N ALA A 111 -19.11 0.04 -8.84
CA ALA A 111 -19.13 1.43 -8.39
C ALA A 111 -19.84 2.39 -9.36
N VAL A 112 -19.87 2.04 -10.65
CA VAL A 112 -20.54 2.79 -11.73
C VAL A 112 -21.79 2.11 -12.26
N GLY A 113 -22.29 1.07 -11.58
CA GLY A 113 -23.53 0.37 -11.94
C GLY A 113 -23.40 -0.63 -13.10
N VAL A 114 -22.19 -0.95 -13.54
CA VAL A 114 -21.89 -1.97 -14.54
C VAL A 114 -21.61 -3.30 -13.84
N ARG A 115 -22.56 -4.23 -13.90
CA ARG A 115 -22.39 -5.55 -13.30
C ARG A 115 -21.70 -6.51 -14.26
N LEU A 116 -20.56 -7.06 -13.85
CA LEU A 116 -19.88 -8.13 -14.56
C LEU A 116 -20.06 -9.45 -13.81
N ASP A 117 -20.43 -10.50 -14.53
CA ASP A 117 -20.38 -11.87 -14.02
C ASP A 117 -19.01 -12.48 -14.38
N VAL A 118 -18.11 -12.44 -13.40
CA VAL A 118 -16.73 -12.94 -13.56
C VAL A 118 -16.72 -14.43 -13.89
N ASP A 119 -17.61 -15.21 -13.28
CA ASP A 119 -17.64 -16.67 -13.46
C ASP A 119 -18.24 -17.04 -14.84
N GLU A 120 -19.14 -16.23 -15.40
CA GLU A 120 -19.59 -16.39 -16.79
C GLU A 120 -18.48 -16.05 -17.80
N LEU A 121 -17.73 -14.98 -17.57
CA LEU A 121 -16.64 -14.56 -18.46
C LEU A 121 -15.47 -15.54 -18.43
N LEU A 122 -15.14 -16.11 -17.27
CA LEU A 122 -14.09 -17.13 -17.15
C LEU A 122 -14.47 -18.46 -17.81
N ARG A 123 -15.75 -18.84 -17.80
CA ARG A 123 -16.24 -20.05 -18.49
C ARG A 123 -16.03 -20.03 -20.00
N GLY A 124 -15.93 -18.84 -20.60
CA GLY A 124 -15.64 -18.65 -22.02
C GLY A 124 -14.15 -18.44 -22.36
N ALA A 125 -13.27 -18.41 -21.36
CA ALA A 125 -11.87 -18.02 -21.49
C ALA A 125 -10.90 -19.21 -21.34
N GLY A 126 -9.61 -18.98 -21.58
CA GLY A 126 -8.54 -19.96 -21.30
C GLY A 126 -8.12 -20.83 -22.48
N SER A 127 -8.77 -20.68 -23.64
CA SER A 127 -8.34 -21.29 -24.91
C SER A 127 -7.18 -20.52 -25.57
N ASP A 128 -7.23 -19.18 -25.51
CA ASP A 128 -6.24 -18.29 -26.13
C ASP A 128 -6.11 -16.98 -25.35
N ALA A 129 -4.90 -16.72 -24.84
CA ALA A 129 -4.62 -15.54 -24.05
C ALA A 129 -4.84 -14.22 -24.80
N THR A 130 -4.66 -14.21 -26.13
CA THR A 130 -4.80 -13.00 -26.95
C THR A 130 -6.26 -12.61 -27.10
N THR A 131 -7.14 -13.59 -27.30
CA THR A 131 -8.60 -13.36 -27.38
C THR A 131 -9.16 -12.94 -26.03
N ASP A 132 -8.70 -13.56 -24.95
CA ASP A 132 -9.06 -13.18 -23.59
C ASP A 132 -8.63 -11.72 -23.31
N LEU A 133 -7.41 -11.34 -23.70
CA LEU A 133 -6.89 -9.98 -23.53
C LEU A 133 -7.73 -8.95 -24.29
N LYS A 134 -8.04 -9.19 -25.58
CA LYS A 134 -8.90 -8.28 -26.37
C LYS A 134 -10.28 -8.09 -25.73
N SER A 135 -10.85 -9.17 -25.17
CA SER A 135 -12.16 -9.13 -24.50
C SER A 135 -12.11 -8.31 -23.21
N VAL A 136 -11.04 -8.48 -22.42
CA VAL A 136 -10.78 -7.67 -21.22
C VAL A 136 -10.55 -6.20 -21.57
N GLU A 137 -9.79 -5.90 -22.62
CA GLU A 137 -9.55 -4.52 -23.08
C GLU A 137 -10.85 -3.83 -23.50
N ALA A 138 -11.76 -4.55 -24.17
CA ALA A 138 -13.07 -4.02 -24.53
C ALA A 138 -13.94 -3.74 -23.30
N LEU A 139 -13.97 -4.66 -22.33
CA LEU A 139 -14.67 -4.46 -21.05
C LEU A 139 -14.10 -3.27 -20.27
N GLU A 140 -12.78 -3.16 -20.23
CA GLU A 140 -12.09 -2.06 -19.58
C GLU A 140 -12.40 -0.71 -20.24
N ALA A 141 -12.45 -0.65 -21.57
CA ALA A 141 -12.85 0.55 -22.30
C ALA A 141 -14.28 0.97 -21.95
N SER A 142 -15.21 0.01 -21.88
CA SER A 142 -16.60 0.25 -21.49
C SER A 142 -16.72 0.77 -20.05
N ILE A 143 -15.99 0.18 -19.10
CA ILE A 143 -15.99 0.63 -17.70
C ILE A 143 -15.38 2.04 -17.59
N ARG A 144 -14.28 2.32 -18.30
CA ARG A 144 -13.67 3.67 -18.32
C ARG A 144 -14.64 4.74 -18.85
N GLU A 145 -15.45 4.40 -19.85
CA GLU A 145 -16.47 5.30 -20.36
C GLU A 145 -17.56 5.58 -19.30
N ALA A 146 -18.01 4.54 -18.59
CA ALA A 146 -18.95 4.67 -17.48
C ALA A 146 -18.37 5.46 -16.28
N GLU A 147 -17.11 5.25 -15.94
CA GLU A 147 -16.38 6.01 -14.92
C GLU A 147 -16.33 7.50 -15.27
N ARG A 148 -15.96 7.86 -16.50
CA ARG A 148 -15.95 9.27 -16.96
C ARG A 148 -17.34 9.90 -16.91
N ALA A 149 -18.39 9.16 -17.27
CA ALA A 149 -19.75 9.63 -17.18
C ALA A 149 -20.15 9.90 -15.71
N ALA A 150 -19.79 9.01 -14.79
CA ALA A 150 -20.04 9.15 -13.36
C ALA A 150 -19.22 10.30 -12.72
N GLU A 151 -17.96 10.48 -13.12
CA GLU A 151 -17.13 11.64 -12.72
C GLU A 151 -17.79 12.96 -13.13
N THR A 152 -18.25 13.04 -14.38
CA THR A 152 -18.92 14.24 -14.92
C THR A 152 -20.22 14.54 -14.16
N ASP A 153 -21.03 13.51 -13.88
CA ASP A 153 -22.27 13.64 -13.09
C ASP A 153 -22.00 14.10 -11.65
N LEU A 154 -20.98 13.55 -10.98
CA LEU A 154 -20.59 13.95 -9.62
C LEU A 154 -20.11 15.40 -9.55
N LEU A 155 -19.32 15.85 -10.54
CA LEU A 155 -18.86 17.24 -10.61
C LEU A 155 -20.02 18.21 -10.90
N ALA A 156 -20.94 17.84 -11.79
CA ALA A 156 -22.13 18.65 -12.05
C ALA A 156 -23.00 18.81 -10.78
N LYS A 157 -23.22 17.72 -10.04
CA LYS A 157 -23.95 17.75 -8.76
C LYS A 157 -23.22 18.55 -7.68
N LEU A 158 -21.89 18.53 -7.68
CA LEU A 158 -21.09 19.35 -6.77
C LEU A 158 -21.28 20.84 -7.07
N ASP A 159 -21.21 21.22 -8.34
CA ASP A 159 -21.41 22.61 -8.79
C ASP A 159 -22.83 23.10 -8.47
N GLU A 160 -23.85 22.25 -8.62
CA GLU A 160 -25.23 22.56 -8.18
C GLU A 160 -25.30 22.85 -6.67
N ARG A 161 -24.64 22.04 -5.82
CA ARG A 161 -24.65 22.22 -4.36
C ARG A 161 -23.79 23.39 -3.87
N LEU A 162 -22.79 23.82 -4.64
CA LEU A 162 -21.94 24.97 -4.32
C LEU A 162 -22.66 26.33 -4.41
N HIS A 163 -23.90 26.37 -4.92
CA HIS A 163 -24.71 27.59 -4.99
C HIS A 163 -25.22 28.08 -3.62
N GLU A 164 -25.05 27.29 -2.55
CA GLU A 164 -25.41 27.67 -1.17
C GLU A 164 -24.17 28.04 -0.33
N PRO A 165 -24.09 29.25 0.24
CA PRO A 165 -22.92 29.66 1.02
C PRO A 165 -22.89 28.98 2.40
N ALA A 166 -22.08 27.94 2.54
CA ALA A 166 -21.81 27.25 3.80
C ALA A 166 -20.33 27.37 4.23
N PRO A 167 -20.03 27.61 5.52
CA PRO A 167 -18.65 27.64 6.01
C PRO A 167 -17.97 26.27 5.82
N GLY A 168 -16.83 26.25 5.12
CA GLY A 168 -16.11 25.02 4.78
C GLY A 168 -16.48 24.40 3.42
N ALA A 169 -17.41 25.02 2.66
CA ALA A 169 -17.85 24.52 1.36
C ALA A 169 -16.71 24.41 0.32
N GLU A 170 -15.76 25.35 0.31
CA GLU A 170 -14.60 25.29 -0.61
C GLU A 170 -13.68 24.11 -0.30
N ALA A 171 -13.37 23.87 0.98
CA ALA A 171 -12.53 22.76 1.40
C ALA A 171 -13.23 21.40 1.14
N TRP A 172 -14.52 21.32 1.41
CA TRP A 172 -15.37 20.16 1.12
C TRP A 172 -15.45 19.87 -0.39
N ALA A 173 -15.69 20.89 -1.22
CA ALA A 173 -15.74 20.74 -2.65
C ALA A 173 -14.38 20.36 -3.25
N GLU A 174 -13.30 20.93 -2.74
CA GLU A 174 -11.95 20.54 -3.12
C GLU A 174 -11.67 19.07 -2.78
N SER A 175 -12.12 18.58 -1.61
CA SER A 175 -12.03 17.15 -1.26
C SER A 175 -12.83 16.26 -2.21
N ILE A 176 -14.02 16.67 -2.64
CA ILE A 176 -14.83 15.92 -3.62
C ILE A 176 -14.15 15.91 -4.99
N ARG A 177 -13.68 17.06 -5.49
CA ARG A 177 -12.94 17.13 -6.77
C ARG A 177 -11.68 16.27 -6.75
N ARG A 178 -10.98 16.23 -5.62
CA ARG A 178 -9.83 15.34 -5.43
C ARG A 178 -10.22 13.88 -5.43
N ALA A 179 -11.26 13.51 -4.70
CA ALA A 179 -11.77 12.14 -4.70
C ALA A 179 -12.18 11.70 -6.12
N VAL A 180 -12.82 12.59 -6.90
CA VAL A 180 -13.11 12.37 -8.33
C VAL A 180 -11.83 12.20 -9.14
N SER A 181 -10.86 13.11 -9.00
CA SER A 181 -9.57 13.03 -9.73
C SER A 181 -8.75 11.78 -9.38
N ALA A 182 -8.96 11.21 -8.20
CA ALA A 182 -8.33 9.99 -7.72
C ALA A 182 -9.13 8.72 -8.07
N GLY A 183 -10.25 8.83 -8.80
CA GLY A 183 -11.12 7.69 -9.14
C GLY A 183 -11.86 7.08 -7.94
N ALA A 184 -11.99 7.83 -6.84
CA ALA A 184 -12.69 7.42 -5.61
C ALA A 184 -14.17 7.88 -5.63
N LEU A 185 -14.91 7.41 -6.63
CA LEU A 185 -16.27 7.89 -6.92
C LEU A 185 -17.27 7.63 -5.80
N ASP A 186 -17.19 6.52 -5.08
CA ASP A 186 -18.07 6.24 -3.93
C ASP A 186 -17.79 7.16 -2.74
N ALA A 187 -16.51 7.48 -2.50
CA ALA A 187 -16.12 8.43 -1.47
C ALA A 187 -16.59 9.84 -1.83
N ALA A 188 -16.41 10.24 -3.09
CA ALA A 188 -16.93 11.50 -3.62
C ALA A 188 -18.46 11.59 -3.46
N ARG A 189 -19.20 10.51 -3.78
CA ARG A 189 -20.66 10.45 -3.64
C ARG A 189 -21.09 10.53 -2.17
N ALA A 190 -20.43 9.80 -1.27
CA ALA A 190 -20.71 9.86 0.16
C ALA A 190 -20.41 11.23 0.78
N MET A 191 -19.30 11.87 0.37
CA MET A 191 -18.97 13.24 0.79
C MET A 191 -19.99 14.24 0.26
N LEU A 192 -20.43 14.08 -1.00
CA LEU A 192 -21.44 14.91 -1.63
C LEU A 192 -22.80 14.78 -0.91
N GLU A 193 -23.20 13.55 -0.55
CA GLU A 193 -24.42 13.26 0.23
C GLU A 193 -24.37 13.83 1.65
N ALA A 194 -23.24 13.66 2.34
CA ALA A 194 -23.03 14.14 3.71
C ALA A 194 -23.05 15.68 3.82
N GLY A 195 -22.72 16.38 2.73
CA GLY A 195 -22.68 17.84 2.69
C GLY A 195 -21.45 18.44 3.41
N PRO A 196 -21.29 19.77 3.36
CA PRO A 196 -20.18 20.46 4.01
C PRO A 196 -20.30 20.34 5.53
N SER A 197 -19.39 19.58 6.15
CA SER A 197 -19.30 19.37 7.60
C SER A 197 -17.90 19.74 8.11
N ARG A 198 -17.83 20.28 9.33
CA ARG A 198 -16.56 20.56 10.04
C ARG A 198 -15.89 19.32 10.62
N ASP A 199 -16.61 18.20 10.71
CA ASP A 199 -16.20 17.00 11.44
C ASP A 199 -15.85 15.80 10.52
N LEU A 200 -15.89 15.99 9.20
CA LEU A 200 -15.31 15.01 8.29
C LEU A 200 -13.78 15.20 8.32
N PRO A 201 -12.98 14.17 8.70
CA PRO A 201 -11.55 14.25 8.47
C PRO A 201 -11.35 14.48 6.97
N GLU A 202 -10.58 15.50 6.62
CA GLU A 202 -10.24 15.82 5.24
C GLU A 202 -9.79 14.56 4.52
N ALA A 203 -10.47 14.22 3.42
CA ALA A 203 -9.97 13.22 2.48
C ALA A 203 -8.51 13.58 2.20
N PHE A 204 -7.59 12.69 2.56
CA PHE A 204 -6.17 12.94 2.78
C PHE A 204 -5.55 13.69 1.59
N ALA A 205 -5.62 15.01 1.68
CA ALA A 205 -5.22 15.91 0.64
C ALA A 205 -3.75 16.17 0.86
N ILE A 206 -2.88 15.54 0.06
CA ILE A 206 -1.50 15.99 -0.04
C ILE A 206 -1.59 17.48 -0.40
N PRO A 207 -1.06 18.36 0.45
CA PRO A 207 -1.22 19.78 0.20
C PRO A 207 -0.50 20.14 -1.09
N PRO A 208 -1.10 21.01 -1.93
CA PRO A 208 -0.39 21.56 -3.07
C PRO A 208 0.80 22.38 -2.57
N PRO A 209 1.86 22.49 -3.39
CA PRO A 209 3.00 23.30 -3.02
C PRO A 209 2.55 24.75 -2.81
N PRO A 210 3.18 25.50 -1.89
CA PRO A 210 2.88 26.90 -1.70
C PRO A 210 3.16 27.67 -2.99
N VAL A 211 2.21 28.52 -3.37
CA VAL A 211 2.37 29.46 -4.49
C VAL A 211 2.70 30.81 -3.90
N TRP A 212 3.93 31.28 -4.11
CA TRP A 212 4.38 32.58 -3.67
C TRP A 212 4.60 33.52 -4.86
N PRO A 213 3.73 34.51 -5.09
CA PRO A 213 3.83 35.39 -6.25
C PRO A 213 4.92 36.46 -6.11
N PHE A 214 5.47 36.65 -4.91
CA PHE A 214 6.49 37.67 -4.61
C PHE A 214 7.87 37.05 -4.41
N ARG A 215 8.20 36.02 -5.20
CA ARG A 215 9.46 35.26 -5.06
C ARG A 215 10.68 36.03 -5.56
N ASP A 216 10.46 36.99 -6.45
CA ASP A 216 11.51 37.86 -7.01
C ASP A 216 11.73 39.14 -6.18
N GLU A 217 10.92 39.35 -5.13
CA GLU A 217 11.03 40.54 -4.28
C GLU A 217 12.03 40.29 -3.14
N PRO A 218 12.89 41.28 -2.79
CA PRO A 218 13.86 41.14 -1.71
C PRO A 218 13.19 40.76 -0.38
N LEU A 219 13.81 39.84 0.37
CA LEU A 219 13.26 39.32 1.63
C LEU A 219 12.93 40.44 2.63
N GLU A 220 13.82 41.41 2.81
CA GLU A 220 13.61 42.57 3.69
C GLU A 220 12.35 43.35 3.34
N ARG A 221 12.09 43.53 2.04
CA ARG A 221 10.92 44.25 1.54
C ARG A 221 9.64 43.48 1.82
N VAL A 222 9.67 42.17 1.59
CA VAL A 222 8.54 41.27 1.84
C VAL A 222 8.20 41.21 3.33
N VAL A 223 9.21 41.08 4.19
CA VAL A 223 9.05 41.09 5.66
C VAL A 223 8.49 42.44 6.12
N GLY A 224 8.97 43.56 5.56
CA GLY A 224 8.44 44.90 5.82
C GLY A 224 6.93 45.01 5.55
N TRP A 225 6.41 44.38 4.50
CA TRP A 225 4.97 44.39 4.20
C TRP A 225 4.12 43.74 5.29
N PHE A 226 4.60 42.68 5.95
CA PHE A 226 3.92 42.08 7.10
C PHE A 226 3.86 43.01 8.33
N HIS A 227 4.76 43.97 8.42
CA HIS A 227 4.80 45.01 9.46
C HIS A 227 4.16 46.34 9.04
N HIS A 228 3.44 46.35 7.92
CA HIS A 228 2.83 47.54 7.34
C HIS A 228 3.82 48.64 6.92
N GLU A 229 5.01 48.23 6.48
CA GLU A 229 6.09 49.13 6.04
C GLU A 229 6.19 49.16 4.50
N GLY A 230 6.43 50.35 3.94
CA GLY A 230 6.60 50.55 2.50
C GLY A 230 5.29 50.44 1.69
N ALA A 231 5.43 50.34 0.36
CA ALA A 231 4.30 50.17 -0.55
C ALA A 231 3.89 48.68 -0.63
N ILE A 232 2.77 48.34 0.01
CA ILE A 232 2.23 46.98 0.08
C ILE A 232 1.45 46.64 -1.20
N PRO A 233 1.76 45.52 -1.90
CA PRO A 233 1.02 45.11 -3.09
C PRO A 233 -0.46 44.83 -2.81
N PRO A 234 -1.37 45.16 -3.75
CA PRO A 234 -2.78 44.81 -3.64
C PRO A 234 -2.98 43.30 -3.43
N GLY A 235 -3.83 42.94 -2.47
CA GLY A 235 -4.14 41.54 -2.16
C GLY A 235 -3.08 40.80 -1.34
N PHE A 236 -1.98 41.46 -0.93
CA PHE A 236 -0.98 40.86 -0.01
C PHE A 236 -1.58 40.45 1.34
N GLY A 237 -2.57 41.20 1.84
CA GLY A 237 -3.20 40.95 3.15
C GLY A 237 -3.75 39.54 3.34
N ARG A 238 -4.04 38.78 2.27
CA ARG A 238 -4.46 37.38 2.34
C ARG A 238 -3.39 36.44 2.91
N PHE A 239 -2.12 36.85 2.89
CA PHE A 239 -1.00 36.07 3.40
C PHE A 239 -0.64 36.40 4.85
N ALA A 240 -1.27 37.43 5.42
CA ALA A 240 -1.00 37.84 6.80
C ALA A 240 -1.51 36.78 7.78
N PRO A 241 -0.69 36.37 8.77
CA PRO A 241 -1.14 35.45 9.82
C PRO A 241 -2.22 36.07 10.71
N SER A 242 -2.96 35.23 11.43
CA SER A 242 -3.93 35.69 12.43
C SER A 242 -3.25 36.52 13.52
N HIS A 243 -4.00 37.47 14.10
CA HIS A 243 -3.51 38.28 15.22
C HIS A 243 -3.19 37.48 16.48
N ASP A 244 -3.65 36.24 16.62
CA ASP A 244 -3.38 35.39 17.78
C ASP A 244 -2.24 34.38 17.52
N ASP A 245 -1.63 34.41 16.34
CA ASP A 245 -0.60 33.44 15.94
C ASP A 245 0.79 33.85 16.41
N GLU A 246 1.12 33.50 17.65
CA GLU A 246 2.42 33.82 18.26
C GLU A 246 3.60 33.17 17.53
N ALA A 247 3.42 31.98 16.93
CA ALA A 247 4.47 31.30 16.18
C ALA A 247 4.83 32.06 14.91
N ALA A 248 3.83 32.48 14.13
CA ALA A 248 4.04 33.28 12.92
C ALA A 248 4.64 34.65 13.23
N LYS A 249 4.21 35.31 14.31
CA LYS A 249 4.77 36.58 14.76
C LYS A 249 6.24 36.45 15.18
N ALA A 250 6.56 35.41 15.97
CA ALA A 250 7.94 35.15 16.38
C ALA A 250 8.84 34.92 15.16
N PHE A 251 8.35 34.17 14.16
CA PHE A 251 9.09 33.92 12.93
C PHE A 251 9.35 35.21 12.13
N LEU A 252 8.33 36.06 11.95
CA LEU A 252 8.48 37.35 11.28
C LEU A 252 9.43 38.29 12.05
N ALA A 253 9.36 38.30 13.38
CA ALA A 253 10.26 39.09 14.22
C ALA A 253 11.71 38.64 14.11
N SER A 254 11.97 37.32 14.11
CA SER A 254 13.30 36.76 13.90
C SER A 254 13.85 37.08 12.51
N LEU A 255 13.02 37.02 11.46
CA LEU A 255 13.43 37.42 10.11
C LEU A 255 13.80 38.91 10.02
N ARG A 256 13.07 39.76 10.73
CA ARG A 256 13.35 41.21 10.81
C ARG A 256 14.62 41.52 11.60
N GLY A 257 14.91 40.70 12.60
CA GLY A 257 16.07 40.83 13.49
C GLY A 257 17.35 40.15 12.98
N LEU A 258 17.33 39.54 11.79
CA LEU A 258 18.51 38.94 11.14
C LEU A 258 19.62 40.00 11.01
N SER A 259 20.53 39.99 11.98
CA SER A 259 21.78 40.75 11.97
C SER A 259 22.90 39.92 11.34
N ALA A 260 24.08 40.50 11.17
CA ALA A 260 25.26 39.79 10.63
C ALA A 260 25.69 38.57 11.47
N GLU A 261 25.19 38.41 12.70
CA GLU A 261 25.29 37.18 13.49
C GLU A 261 23.91 36.51 13.55
N MET A 262 23.82 35.26 13.06
CA MET A 262 22.62 34.45 13.21
C MET A 262 22.49 33.93 14.65
N ASP A 263 21.30 34.10 15.23
CA ASP A 263 20.96 33.54 16.54
C ASP A 263 20.02 32.34 16.42
N GLU A 264 19.82 31.63 17.55
CA GLU A 264 18.89 30.50 17.61
C GLU A 264 17.41 30.91 17.46
N SER A 265 17.08 32.21 17.38
CA SER A 265 15.69 32.66 17.39
C SER A 265 14.94 32.23 16.12
N LEU A 266 15.58 32.34 14.95
CA LEU A 266 14.96 31.98 13.67
C LEU A 266 14.65 30.48 13.57
N PRO A 267 15.59 29.55 13.84
CA PRO A 267 15.27 28.13 13.83
C PRO A 267 14.23 27.71 14.88
N ARG A 268 14.26 28.32 16.08
CA ARG A 268 13.23 28.05 17.11
C ARG A 268 11.86 28.53 16.68
N ALA A 269 11.78 29.69 16.03
CA ALA A 269 10.52 30.20 15.48
C ALA A 269 10.04 29.34 14.30
N LEU A 270 10.95 28.85 13.44
CA LEU A 270 10.62 27.89 12.39
C LEU A 270 10.09 26.57 12.97
N ALA A 271 10.70 26.05 14.04
CA ALA A 271 10.23 24.86 14.75
C ALA A 271 8.79 25.06 15.22
N ALA A 272 8.48 26.22 15.82
CA ALA A 272 7.13 26.56 16.25
C ALA A 272 6.14 26.66 15.06
N VAL A 273 6.56 27.21 13.92
CA VAL A 273 5.73 27.26 12.69
C VAL A 273 5.42 25.85 12.16
N LEU A 274 6.35 24.91 12.32
CA LEU A 274 6.19 23.51 11.95
C LEU A 274 5.50 22.66 13.03
N ASP A 275 5.08 23.24 14.16
CA ASP A 275 4.58 22.52 15.35
C ASP A 275 5.57 21.43 15.84
N SER A 276 6.85 21.74 15.83
CA SER A 276 7.97 20.88 16.22
C SER A 276 8.79 21.54 17.34
N LYS A 277 9.66 20.77 18.00
CA LYS A 277 10.56 21.21 19.05
C LYS A 277 12.01 21.04 18.63
N VAL A 278 12.83 21.95 19.11
CA VAL A 278 14.29 21.84 18.99
C VAL A 278 14.80 20.85 20.04
N VAL A 279 15.49 19.80 19.58
CA VAL A 279 16.11 18.78 20.43
C VAL A 279 17.56 19.12 20.75
N ARG A 280 18.26 19.67 19.77
CA ARG A 280 19.69 20.00 19.84
C ARG A 280 20.01 21.16 18.91
N VAL A 281 21.04 21.92 19.26
CA VAL A 281 21.64 22.96 18.43
C VAL A 281 23.15 22.72 18.40
N ASP A 282 23.73 22.69 17.20
CA ASP A 282 25.17 22.63 16.97
C ASP A 282 25.57 23.90 16.20
N GLU A 283 26.49 24.69 16.76
CA GLU A 283 27.07 25.88 16.13
C GLU A 283 28.37 25.52 15.39
N SER A 284 28.56 26.05 14.18
CA SER A 284 29.81 25.94 13.44
C SER A 284 30.19 27.28 12.82
N SER A 285 31.43 27.40 12.32
CA SER A 285 31.89 28.59 11.59
C SER A 285 31.21 28.78 10.23
N GLU A 286 30.45 27.79 9.76
CA GLU A 286 29.77 27.80 8.45
C GLU A 286 28.25 28.06 8.57
N GLY A 287 27.72 28.03 9.80
CA GLY A 287 26.31 28.29 10.10
C GLY A 287 25.81 27.53 11.32
N LEU A 288 24.50 27.61 11.53
CA LEU A 288 23.80 27.01 12.67
C LEU A 288 23.03 25.75 12.23
N THR A 289 23.26 24.62 12.89
CA THR A 289 22.49 23.38 12.67
C THR A 289 21.57 23.10 13.84
N VAL A 290 20.26 23.00 13.58
CA VAL A 290 19.24 22.76 14.59
C VAL A 290 18.53 21.45 14.31
N TYR A 291 18.39 20.60 15.31
CA TYR A 291 17.76 19.29 15.17
C TYR A 291 16.31 19.38 15.64
N LEU A 292 15.38 19.25 14.70
CA LEU A 292 13.95 19.29 14.97
C LEU A 292 13.42 17.90 15.31
N ASP A 293 12.57 17.80 16.32
CA ASP A 293 11.84 16.56 16.58
C ASP A 293 10.70 16.37 15.57
N ASP A 294 10.38 15.09 15.33
CA ASP A 294 9.13 14.63 14.73
C ASP A 294 8.56 15.51 13.61
N LEU A 295 9.18 15.46 12.43
CA LEU A 295 8.67 16.05 11.20
C LEU A 295 7.76 15.07 10.42
N SER A 296 7.14 14.11 11.12
CA SER A 296 6.22 13.15 10.50
C SER A 296 4.87 13.76 10.16
N ALA A 297 4.15 13.10 9.24
CA ALA A 297 2.76 13.37 8.90
C ALA A 297 2.07 12.06 8.48
N PRO A 298 0.72 11.98 8.51
CA PRO A 298 -0.02 10.82 8.00
C PRO A 298 0.33 10.45 6.56
N GLY A 299 0.89 9.25 6.36
CA GLY A 299 1.44 8.75 5.09
C GLY A 299 2.87 9.19 4.74
N LEU A 300 3.55 9.99 5.57
CA LEU A 300 4.93 10.46 5.35
C LEU A 300 5.89 9.80 6.34
N HIS A 301 6.48 8.67 5.92
CA HIS A 301 7.33 7.83 6.78
C HIS A 301 8.79 8.29 6.87
N ALA A 302 9.29 8.99 5.87
CA ALA A 302 10.71 9.35 5.75
C ALA A 302 11.23 10.26 6.88
N PHE A 303 10.33 11.02 7.54
CA PHE A 303 10.66 11.92 8.64
C PHE A 303 10.20 11.40 10.01
N ALA A 304 9.83 10.12 10.11
CA ALA A 304 9.44 9.52 11.37
C ALA A 304 10.57 9.61 12.40
N ARG A 305 10.22 9.88 13.66
CA ARG A 305 11.16 10.05 14.77
C ARG A 305 12.16 8.89 14.94
N ARG A 306 11.78 7.66 14.55
CA ARG A 306 12.68 6.49 14.62
C ARG A 306 13.78 6.50 13.56
N ALA A 307 13.52 7.07 12.38
CA ALA A 307 14.56 7.26 11.36
C ALA A 307 15.55 8.36 11.79
N TRP A 308 15.08 9.30 12.61
CA TRP A 308 15.85 10.46 13.08
C TRP A 308 15.80 10.60 14.61
N PRO A 309 16.38 9.65 15.37
CA PRO A 309 16.27 9.63 16.84
C PRO A 309 16.94 10.86 17.49
N ALA A 310 17.95 11.43 16.83
CA ALA A 310 18.62 12.66 17.24
C ALA A 310 17.94 13.94 16.69
N GLY A 311 16.81 13.81 16.00
CA GLY A 311 16.13 14.89 15.29
C GLY A 311 16.57 15.04 13.83
N VAL A 312 15.73 15.66 13.02
CA VAL A 312 16.04 15.99 11.61
C VAL A 312 16.87 17.27 11.59
N PRO A 313 18.09 17.27 11.02
CA PRO A 313 18.93 18.45 11.00
C PRO A 313 18.40 19.50 10.01
N VAL A 314 18.21 20.72 10.52
CA VAL A 314 17.89 21.92 9.78
C VAL A 314 19.08 22.88 9.88
N TRP A 315 19.74 23.10 8.76
CA TRP A 315 20.89 23.99 8.67
C TRP A 315 20.47 25.36 8.13
N VAL A 316 20.99 26.40 8.76
CA VAL A 316 20.85 27.79 8.34
C VAL A 316 22.23 28.42 8.26
N SER A 317 22.49 29.19 7.20
CA SER A 317 23.78 29.85 6.99
C SER A 317 23.64 31.36 7.03
N ASP A 318 24.70 31.99 7.54
CA ASP A 318 24.88 33.43 7.58
C ASP A 318 25.16 33.99 6.17
N ASP A 319 25.73 33.17 5.29
CA ASP A 319 25.92 33.48 3.87
C ASP A 319 24.76 32.87 3.04
N PRO A 320 23.86 33.69 2.45
CA PRO A 320 22.77 33.18 1.64
C PRO A 320 23.25 32.40 0.40
N ASP A 321 24.46 32.67 -0.08
CA ASP A 321 25.11 32.02 -1.21
C ASP A 321 26.03 30.87 -0.80
N ALA A 322 26.03 30.50 0.49
CA ALA A 322 26.85 29.40 1.00
C ALA A 322 26.61 28.11 0.19
N PRO A 323 27.67 27.30 -0.05
CA PRO A 323 27.51 26.00 -0.65
C PRO A 323 26.62 25.11 0.24
N ASP A 324 26.01 24.09 -0.37
CA ASP A 324 25.29 23.07 0.38
C ASP A 324 26.22 22.40 1.39
N PRO A 325 25.76 22.14 2.63
CA PRO A 325 26.59 21.53 3.66
C PRO A 325 27.07 20.15 3.21
N ASP A 326 28.23 19.74 3.72
CA ASP A 326 28.68 18.37 3.54
C ASP A 326 27.81 17.43 4.37
N VAL A 327 27.28 16.41 3.70
CA VAL A 327 26.38 15.41 4.28
C VAL A 327 27.06 14.05 4.13
N GLU A 328 27.14 13.29 5.21
CA GLU A 328 27.67 11.93 5.18
C GLU A 328 26.87 11.04 4.23
N GLU A 329 27.48 9.94 3.76
CA GLU A 329 26.81 8.98 2.91
C GLU A 329 25.62 8.35 3.66
N GLY A 330 24.40 8.60 3.17
CA GLY A 330 23.15 8.20 3.86
C GLY A 330 22.56 9.26 4.79
N GLY A 331 23.19 10.43 4.93
CA GLY A 331 22.65 11.59 5.65
C GLY A 331 21.56 12.35 4.86
N LEU A 332 20.83 13.21 5.57
CA LEU A 332 19.85 14.15 5.02
C LEU A 332 19.97 15.44 5.83
N VAL A 333 19.97 16.59 5.17
CA VAL A 333 19.91 17.91 5.83
C VAL A 333 18.85 18.77 5.17
N VAL A 334 18.04 19.46 5.97
CA VAL A 334 17.12 20.50 5.49
C VAL A 334 17.84 21.84 5.54
N ARG A 335 18.12 22.46 4.39
CA ARG A 335 18.64 23.81 4.30
C ARG A 335 17.49 24.82 4.33
N LEU A 336 17.49 25.73 5.30
CA LEU A 336 16.63 26.92 5.25
C LEU A 336 17.28 27.94 4.30
N VAL A 337 16.62 28.25 3.19
CA VAL A 337 17.17 29.12 2.15
C VAL A 337 16.59 30.53 2.27
N LEU A 338 17.45 31.52 2.54
CA LEU A 338 17.11 32.93 2.63
C LEU A 338 17.08 33.66 1.27
N GLY A 339 17.80 33.15 0.25
CA GLY A 339 17.95 33.77 -1.08
C GLY A 339 17.76 32.81 -2.28
N GLN A 340 18.49 33.04 -3.39
CA GLN A 340 18.46 32.15 -4.56
C GLN A 340 19.48 31.01 -4.40
N ALA A 341 18.99 29.76 -4.34
CA ALA A 341 19.87 28.59 -4.21
C ALA A 341 20.55 28.26 -5.55
N SER A 342 21.90 28.24 -5.56
CA SER A 342 22.67 28.14 -6.80
C SER A 342 23.01 26.72 -7.26
N ARG A 343 22.88 25.69 -6.42
CA ARG A 343 23.04 24.27 -6.79
C ARG A 343 22.19 23.40 -5.87
N ARG A 344 21.73 22.23 -6.36
CA ARG A 344 21.02 21.22 -5.56
C ARG A 344 21.88 19.97 -5.44
N ARG A 345 22.38 19.67 -4.24
CA ARG A 345 22.86 18.32 -3.92
C ARG A 345 21.67 17.41 -3.60
N ARG A 346 21.74 16.13 -4.01
CA ARG A 346 20.64 15.15 -3.85
C ARG A 346 20.22 14.94 -2.38
N GLN A 347 21.14 15.12 -1.42
CA GLN A 347 20.92 14.86 0.01
C GLN A 347 20.53 16.11 0.83
N VAL A 348 20.41 17.28 0.18
CA VAL A 348 20.02 18.53 0.83
C VAL A 348 18.63 18.91 0.36
N LEU A 349 17.70 19.03 1.31
CA LEU A 349 16.32 19.47 1.05
C LEU A 349 16.23 20.97 1.28
N HIS A 350 15.67 21.71 0.34
CA HIS A 350 15.63 23.17 0.43
C HIS A 350 14.24 23.61 0.89
N LEU A 351 14.19 24.27 2.04
CA LEU A 351 13.00 24.99 2.51
C LEU A 351 13.24 26.48 2.30
N HIS A 352 12.63 27.08 1.29
CA HIS A 352 12.78 28.52 1.07
C HIS A 352 11.94 29.29 2.09
N VAL A 353 12.48 30.38 2.65
CA VAL A 353 11.71 31.25 3.54
C VAL A 353 10.45 31.78 2.85
N HIS A 354 10.51 32.06 1.54
CA HIS A 354 9.32 32.40 0.76
C HIS A 354 8.22 31.34 0.80
N ASP A 355 8.56 30.05 0.85
CA ASP A 355 7.59 28.96 0.97
C ASP A 355 6.96 28.96 2.37
N VAL A 356 7.72 29.32 3.41
CA VAL A 356 7.22 29.52 4.79
C VAL A 356 6.28 30.72 4.87
N LEU A 357 6.70 31.87 4.32
CA LEU A 357 5.89 33.11 4.27
C LEU A 357 4.57 32.90 3.55
N ALA A 358 4.57 32.11 2.47
CA ALA A 358 3.38 31.81 1.68
C ALA A 358 2.27 31.10 2.45
N VAL A 359 2.60 30.43 3.56
CA VAL A 359 1.66 29.60 4.32
C VAL A 359 1.42 30.09 5.75
N LEU A 360 2.00 31.21 6.18
CA LEU A 360 1.82 31.68 7.57
C LEU A 360 0.35 31.90 7.96
N HIS A 361 -0.47 32.37 7.02
CA HIS A 361 -1.93 32.52 7.19
C HIS A 361 -2.71 31.19 7.22
N ASP A 362 -2.11 30.10 6.77
CA ASP A 362 -2.80 28.83 6.52
C ASP A 362 -2.79 27.97 7.79
N GLY A 363 -3.97 27.55 8.24
CA GLY A 363 -4.12 26.61 9.36
C GLY A 363 -3.50 25.23 9.10
N ARG A 364 -3.18 24.91 7.84
CA ARG A 364 -2.51 23.66 7.42
C ARG A 364 -1.04 23.86 7.03
N ARG A 365 -0.43 24.98 7.45
CA ARG A 365 0.97 25.33 7.10
C ARG A 365 1.97 24.20 7.30
N ARG A 366 1.92 23.48 8.43
CA ARG A 366 2.81 22.35 8.72
C ARG A 366 2.78 21.33 7.60
N ALA A 367 1.58 20.85 7.24
CA ALA A 367 1.41 19.84 6.20
C ALA A 367 1.94 20.34 4.85
N ARG A 368 1.69 21.62 4.49
CA ARG A 368 2.19 22.23 3.24
C ARG A 368 3.71 22.27 3.18
N LEU A 369 4.37 22.66 4.26
CA LEU A 369 5.83 22.72 4.33
C LEU A 369 6.46 21.33 4.31
N LEU A 370 5.87 20.37 5.03
CA LEU A 370 6.30 18.97 4.96
C LEU A 370 6.15 18.40 3.54
N ALA A 371 5.12 18.78 2.79
CA ALA A 371 4.93 18.32 1.41
C ALA A 371 6.01 18.90 0.47
N VAL A 372 6.46 20.14 0.70
CA VAL A 372 7.59 20.73 -0.04
C VAL A 372 8.87 19.94 0.21
N LEU A 373 9.14 19.58 1.47
CA LEU A 373 10.31 18.78 1.83
C LEU A 373 10.21 17.36 1.27
N ALA A 374 9.06 16.71 1.44
CA ALA A 374 8.86 15.33 1.03
C ALA A 374 9.04 15.10 -0.48
N ARG A 375 8.61 16.06 -1.32
CA ARG A 375 8.80 15.99 -2.78
C ARG A 375 10.25 16.16 -3.23
N GLN A 376 11.10 16.67 -2.36
CA GLN A 376 12.53 16.80 -2.63
C GLN A 376 13.31 15.56 -2.18
N LEU A 377 12.72 14.71 -1.33
CA LEU A 377 13.37 13.49 -0.85
C LEU A 377 13.81 12.62 -2.03
N PRO A 378 15.03 12.08 -2.01
CA PRO A 378 15.41 11.02 -2.93
C PRO A 378 14.43 9.85 -2.81
N THR A 379 13.97 9.32 -3.94
CA THR A 379 12.89 8.34 -3.99
C THR A 379 13.24 7.06 -3.24
N GLU A 380 14.51 6.64 -3.27
CA GLU A 380 15.03 5.50 -2.49
C GLU A 380 14.91 5.69 -0.97
N ARG A 381 14.82 6.94 -0.49
CA ARG A 381 14.68 7.29 0.92
C ARG A 381 13.23 7.51 1.37
N ALA A 382 12.29 7.50 0.42
CA ALA A 382 10.88 7.74 0.71
C ALA A 382 10.27 6.69 1.65
N PHE A 383 10.80 5.46 1.61
CA PHE A 383 10.21 4.28 2.26
C PHE A 383 11.24 3.41 2.99
N GLU A 384 12.10 4.00 3.83
CA GLU A 384 13.20 3.26 4.49
C GLU A 384 12.75 2.34 5.64
N THR A 385 11.67 2.65 6.37
CA THR A 385 11.27 1.86 7.54
C THR A 385 9.76 1.61 7.64
N VAL A 386 9.38 0.34 7.84
CA VAL A 386 8.04 -0.06 8.31
C VAL A 386 8.01 0.15 9.82
N ALA A 387 7.76 1.37 10.26
CA ALA A 387 7.56 1.64 11.68
C ALA A 387 6.06 1.61 12.02
N ALA A 388 5.74 1.13 13.22
CA ALA A 388 4.49 1.47 13.89
C ALA A 388 4.52 2.99 14.11
N ASP A 389 4.02 3.69 13.11
CA ASP A 389 4.02 5.14 13.03
C ASP A 389 2.56 5.59 13.06
N THR A 390 2.32 6.67 13.80
CA THR A 390 1.08 7.45 13.85
C THR A 390 0.59 7.90 12.46
N SER A 391 1.42 7.71 11.45
CA SER A 391 1.16 8.08 10.07
C SER A 391 0.22 7.13 9.31
N ILE A 392 0.05 5.87 9.74
CA ILE A 392 -0.89 4.91 9.12
C ILE A 392 -2.23 4.97 9.87
N ARG A 393 -3.04 5.98 9.57
CA ARG A 393 -4.37 6.10 10.18
C ARG A 393 -5.31 5.02 9.66
N TRP A 394 -6.11 4.47 10.56
CA TRP A 394 -7.17 3.56 10.20
C TRP A 394 -8.40 4.33 9.70
N HIS A 395 -9.06 3.82 8.66
CA HIS A 395 -10.39 4.29 8.34
C HIS A 395 -11.31 4.02 9.52
N ARG A 396 -12.12 5.00 9.93
CA ARG A 396 -12.97 4.88 11.14
C ARG A 396 -13.92 3.68 11.08
N ARG A 397 -14.34 3.28 9.87
CA ARG A 397 -15.17 2.08 9.65
C ARG A 397 -14.41 0.75 9.83
N ASP A 398 -13.09 0.79 9.69
CA ASP A 398 -12.19 -0.36 9.84
C ASP A 398 -11.68 -0.50 11.30
N VAL A 399 -11.87 0.54 12.14
CA VAL A 399 -11.46 0.53 13.56
C VAL A 399 -12.54 -0.15 14.41
N PRO A 400 -12.22 -1.25 15.12
CA PRO A 400 -13.13 -1.81 16.11
C PRO A 400 -13.30 -0.86 17.29
N ASP A 401 -14.51 -0.79 17.85
CA ASP A 401 -14.76 -0.04 19.09
C ASP A 401 -14.12 -0.76 20.30
N LEU A 402 -12.89 -0.36 20.59
CA LEU A 402 -12.05 -0.90 21.67
C LEU A 402 -12.15 -0.07 22.97
N LEU A 403 -12.49 1.21 22.87
CA LEU A 403 -12.50 2.15 24.00
C LEU A 403 -13.89 2.32 24.63
N GLY A 404 -14.98 2.04 23.91
CA GLY A 404 -16.36 2.18 24.41
C GLY A 404 -16.80 1.16 25.47
N ARG A 405 -15.87 0.42 26.10
CA ARG A 405 -16.16 -0.77 26.94
C ARG A 405 -15.69 -0.63 28.41
N PRO A 406 -16.12 0.39 29.17
CA PRO A 406 -15.73 0.51 30.58
C PRO A 406 -16.25 -0.68 31.40
N GLY A 407 -15.37 -1.39 32.11
CA GLY A 407 -15.71 -2.50 33.01
C GLY A 407 -15.93 -3.86 32.35
N GLY A 408 -15.62 -4.02 31.06
CA GLY A 408 -15.68 -5.30 30.33
C GLY A 408 -14.49 -6.23 30.55
N LYS A 409 -14.55 -7.45 30.01
CA LYS A 409 -13.39 -8.35 29.93
C LYS A 409 -12.27 -7.69 29.12
N PRO A 410 -10.98 -7.95 29.43
CA PRO A 410 -9.87 -7.57 28.57
C PRO A 410 -10.07 -8.03 27.13
N ALA A 411 -9.73 -7.19 26.14
CA ALA A 411 -9.84 -7.54 24.73
C ALA A 411 -8.51 -8.13 24.21
N LEU A 412 -8.59 -9.23 23.47
CA LEU A 412 -7.47 -9.77 22.69
C LEU A 412 -7.65 -9.37 21.23
N LEU A 413 -6.89 -8.37 20.77
CA LEU A 413 -6.86 -7.90 19.40
C LEU A 413 -5.98 -8.81 18.54
N VAL A 414 -6.60 -9.66 17.74
CA VAL A 414 -5.93 -10.66 16.90
C VAL A 414 -5.85 -10.18 15.45
N ALA A 415 -4.65 -10.16 14.87
CA ALA A 415 -4.45 -9.86 13.45
C ALA A 415 -3.13 -10.43 12.94
N ALA A 416 -3.07 -10.76 11.66
CA ALA A 416 -1.83 -11.15 10.99
C ALA A 416 -0.69 -10.12 11.19
N PRO A 417 0.58 -10.52 11.03
CA PRO A 417 1.70 -9.59 10.95
C PRO A 417 1.48 -8.54 9.86
N GLY A 418 1.87 -7.30 10.14
CA GLY A 418 1.75 -6.20 9.18
C GLY A 418 0.34 -5.58 9.05
N MET A 419 -0.64 -6.07 9.81
CA MET A 419 -2.00 -5.53 9.76
C MET A 419 -2.15 -4.14 10.38
N GLY A 420 -1.13 -3.62 11.09
CA GLY A 420 -1.19 -2.29 11.72
C GLY A 420 -1.73 -2.28 13.15
N LYS A 421 -1.64 -3.40 13.88
CA LYS A 421 -2.04 -3.50 15.31
C LYS A 421 -1.35 -2.45 16.17
N SER A 422 -0.02 -2.41 16.11
CA SER A 422 0.81 -1.47 16.88
C SER A 422 0.45 0.00 16.59
N THR A 423 0.25 0.34 15.31
CA THR A 423 -0.20 1.67 14.91
C THR A 423 -1.59 1.98 15.45
N LEU A 424 -2.53 1.03 15.40
CA LEU A 424 -3.88 1.22 15.94
C LEU A 424 -3.83 1.52 17.44
N LEU A 425 -3.05 0.76 18.20
CA LEU A 425 -2.91 0.96 19.65
C LEU A 425 -2.31 2.34 19.96
N GLN A 426 -1.29 2.77 19.23
CA GLN A 426 -0.70 4.10 19.37
C GLN A 426 -1.71 5.21 19.02
N GLU A 427 -2.46 5.06 17.92
CA GLU A 427 -3.48 6.03 17.52
C GLU A 427 -4.57 6.18 18.59
N LEU A 428 -5.08 5.06 19.11
CA LEU A 428 -6.06 5.07 20.20
C LEU A 428 -5.49 5.67 21.49
N ALA A 429 -4.20 5.47 21.76
CA ALA A 429 -3.56 6.00 22.96
C ALA A 429 -3.54 7.54 22.98
N THR A 430 -3.37 8.17 21.82
CA THR A 430 -3.41 9.63 21.68
C THR A 430 -4.78 10.24 21.99
N GLN A 431 -5.86 9.45 22.01
CA GLN A 431 -7.22 9.94 22.14
C GLN A 431 -7.77 9.96 23.58
N GLY A 432 -7.10 9.34 24.57
CA GLY A 432 -7.81 9.01 25.83
C GLY A 432 -7.01 8.71 27.10
N GLY A 433 -5.84 9.31 27.31
CA GLY A 433 -5.05 9.06 28.54
C GLY A 433 -4.64 7.59 28.72
N ALA A 434 -4.58 6.85 27.61
CA ALA A 434 -4.20 5.46 27.55
C ALA A 434 -2.69 5.32 27.36
N GLU A 435 -2.11 4.24 27.91
CA GLU A 435 -0.69 3.93 27.75
C GLU A 435 -0.48 2.67 26.92
N VAL A 436 0.49 2.72 26.00
CA VAL A 436 0.94 1.56 25.22
C VAL A 436 2.22 1.00 25.84
N VAL A 437 2.23 -0.29 26.13
CA VAL A 437 3.34 -1.00 26.76
C VAL A 437 3.76 -2.18 25.89
N ASP A 438 5.07 -2.37 25.75
CA ASP A 438 5.64 -3.56 25.14
C ASP A 438 5.72 -4.69 26.17
N ALA A 439 5.09 -5.82 25.87
CA ALA A 439 4.98 -6.97 26.76
C ALA A 439 6.35 -7.59 27.11
N SER A 440 7.37 -7.40 26.27
CA SER A 440 8.72 -7.95 26.48
C SER A 440 9.50 -7.27 27.61
N VAL A 441 9.18 -6.02 27.90
CA VAL A 441 9.85 -5.20 28.94
C VAL A 441 8.90 -4.81 30.07
N MET A 442 7.66 -5.30 30.06
CA MET A 442 6.66 -5.01 31.07
C MET A 442 6.98 -5.74 32.38
N GLU A 443 7.29 -4.97 33.43
CA GLU A 443 7.37 -5.46 34.81
C GLU A 443 6.00 -5.38 35.50
N ASP A 444 5.40 -4.18 35.50
CA ASP A 444 4.08 -3.89 36.06
C ASP A 444 3.17 -3.18 35.04
N LEU A 445 1.84 -3.32 35.20
CA LEU A 445 0.87 -2.57 34.40
C LEU A 445 0.79 -1.11 34.85
N PRO A 446 0.90 -0.12 33.95
CA PRO A 446 0.83 1.29 34.32
C PRO A 446 -0.52 1.69 34.91
N GLU A 447 -0.51 2.74 35.74
CA GLU A 447 -1.72 3.33 36.31
C GLU A 447 -2.40 4.28 35.32
N ALA A 448 -3.06 3.70 34.31
CA ALA A 448 -3.82 4.44 33.31
C ALA A 448 -5.28 3.92 33.24
N PRO A 449 -6.25 4.78 32.85
CA PRO A 449 -7.64 4.36 32.62
C PRO A 449 -7.77 3.32 31.50
N ALA A 450 -6.80 3.26 30.59
CA ALA A 450 -6.70 2.27 29.54
C ALA A 450 -5.24 1.88 29.31
N VAL A 451 -4.99 0.58 29.13
CA VAL A 451 -3.65 0.02 28.91
C VAL A 451 -3.67 -0.89 27.69
N PHE A 452 -2.78 -0.62 26.75
CA PHE A 452 -2.62 -1.36 25.52
C PHE A 452 -1.30 -2.11 25.53
N ILE A 453 -1.34 -3.43 25.39
CA ILE A 453 -0.18 -4.30 25.48
C ILE A 453 0.13 -4.85 24.09
N ASP A 454 1.35 -4.61 23.60
CA ASP A 454 1.83 -5.08 22.29
C ASP A 454 2.99 -6.08 22.43
N GLY A 455 3.29 -6.84 21.38
CA GLY A 455 4.46 -7.72 21.34
C GLY A 455 4.33 -9.03 22.13
N LEU A 456 3.11 -9.54 22.36
CA LEU A 456 2.90 -10.82 23.05
C LEU A 456 3.63 -11.99 22.38
N GLU A 457 3.82 -11.96 21.07
CA GLU A 457 4.44 -13.04 20.29
C GLU A 457 5.90 -13.34 20.66
N VAL A 458 6.59 -12.41 21.32
CA VAL A 458 7.99 -12.56 21.71
C VAL A 458 8.12 -13.34 23.03
N LEU A 459 7.02 -13.47 23.78
CA LEU A 459 7.01 -14.10 25.09
C LEU A 459 6.93 -15.62 24.99
N ASP A 460 7.67 -16.29 25.87
CA ASP A 460 7.49 -17.71 26.13
C ASP A 460 6.22 -17.98 26.95
N THR A 461 5.93 -19.26 27.20
CA THR A 461 4.76 -19.65 27.99
C THR A 461 4.79 -19.09 29.44
N GLY A 462 5.98 -18.89 30.01
CA GLY A 462 6.15 -18.33 31.34
C GLY A 462 5.82 -16.84 31.38
N GLY A 463 6.34 -16.08 30.41
CA GLY A 463 6.05 -14.67 30.19
C GLY A 463 4.57 -14.43 29.94
N LEU A 464 3.94 -15.19 29.05
CA LEU A 464 2.49 -15.10 28.79
C LEU A 464 1.66 -15.29 30.06
N LYS A 465 1.99 -16.30 30.88
CA LYS A 465 1.30 -16.53 32.17
C LYS A 465 1.49 -15.37 33.15
N ARG A 466 2.64 -14.71 33.14
CA ARG A 466 2.92 -13.53 33.97
C ARG A 466 2.05 -12.36 33.55
N VAL A 467 2.10 -11.99 32.27
CA VAL A 467 1.30 -10.90 31.70
C VAL A 467 -0.20 -11.12 31.96
N VAL A 468 -0.70 -12.33 31.72
CA VAL A 468 -2.11 -12.68 32.01
C VAL A 468 -2.48 -12.49 33.48
N LYS A 469 -1.59 -12.87 34.42
CA LYS A 469 -1.83 -12.67 35.85
C LYS A 469 -1.91 -11.20 36.21
N GLU A 470 -1.01 -10.38 35.67
CA GLU A 470 -1.02 -8.94 35.89
C GLU A 470 -2.31 -8.29 35.37
N ILE A 471 -2.74 -8.67 34.16
CA ILE A 471 -4.02 -8.22 33.58
C ILE A 471 -5.19 -8.59 34.51
N HIS A 472 -5.25 -9.85 34.95
CA HIS A 472 -6.31 -10.31 35.84
C HIS A 472 -6.30 -9.57 37.17
N TRP A 473 -5.12 -9.32 37.75
CA TRP A 473 -4.96 -8.55 38.97
C TRP A 473 -5.46 -7.12 38.78
N ALA A 474 -4.99 -6.40 37.74
CA ALA A 474 -5.39 -5.03 37.48
C ALA A 474 -6.91 -4.86 37.26
N CYS A 475 -7.54 -5.79 36.54
CA CYS A 475 -8.99 -5.77 36.33
C CYS A 475 -9.81 -6.07 37.60
N SER A 476 -9.24 -6.75 38.59
CA SER A 476 -9.93 -7.14 39.82
C SER A 476 -9.61 -6.25 41.02
N SER A 477 -8.46 -5.56 41.03
CA SER A 477 -7.99 -4.76 42.16
C SER A 477 -8.23 -3.26 42.01
N ARG A 478 -8.34 -2.73 40.77
CA ARG A 478 -8.46 -1.29 40.50
C ARG A 478 -9.92 -0.85 40.39
N SER A 479 -10.23 0.36 40.86
CA SER A 479 -11.58 0.95 40.80
C SER A 479 -11.53 2.41 40.33
N PRO A 480 -11.99 2.72 39.10
CA PRO A 480 -12.56 1.81 38.11
C PRO A 480 -11.50 0.85 37.52
N ALA A 481 -11.93 -0.32 37.05
CA ALA A 481 -11.06 -1.25 36.35
C ALA A 481 -10.59 -0.62 35.02
N PRO A 482 -9.31 -0.76 34.64
CA PRO A 482 -8.80 -0.20 33.40
C PRO A 482 -9.33 -0.97 32.19
N VAL A 483 -9.49 -0.29 31.06
CA VAL A 483 -9.71 -0.94 29.77
C VAL A 483 -8.39 -1.56 29.30
N ILE A 484 -8.34 -2.88 29.14
CA ILE A 484 -7.13 -3.58 28.70
C ILE A 484 -7.34 -4.14 27.29
N VAL A 485 -6.45 -3.77 26.37
CA VAL A 485 -6.38 -4.35 25.02
C VAL A 485 -5.01 -4.99 24.83
N VAL A 486 -5.00 -6.22 24.35
CA VAL A 486 -3.77 -6.97 24.13
C VAL A 486 -3.67 -7.36 22.67
N ALA A 487 -2.66 -6.85 21.97
CA ALA A 487 -2.39 -7.22 20.59
C ALA A 487 -1.65 -8.56 20.52
N ALA A 488 -2.14 -9.44 19.65
CA ALA A 488 -1.51 -10.72 19.39
C ALA A 488 -1.60 -11.08 17.90
N ARG A 489 -0.69 -11.94 17.47
CA ARG A 489 -0.82 -12.66 16.20
C ARG A 489 -1.80 -13.83 16.36
N PRO A 490 -2.37 -14.36 15.27
CA PRO A 490 -3.33 -15.46 15.34
C PRO A 490 -2.82 -16.70 16.10
N GLU A 491 -1.54 -17.06 15.96
CA GLU A 491 -0.88 -18.12 16.73
C GLU A 491 -0.92 -17.90 18.25
N GLY A 492 -0.84 -16.64 18.69
CA GLY A 492 -0.89 -16.26 20.11
C GLY A 492 -2.23 -16.61 20.76
N ARG A 493 -3.34 -16.51 19.99
CA ARG A 493 -4.66 -16.96 20.44
C ARG A 493 -4.66 -18.46 20.75
N PHE A 494 -4.11 -19.29 19.86
CA PHE A 494 -4.05 -20.74 20.06
C PHE A 494 -3.18 -21.10 21.28
N VAL A 495 -2.08 -20.39 21.49
CA VAL A 495 -1.23 -20.60 22.68
C VAL A 495 -2.00 -20.27 23.97
N LEU A 496 -2.73 -19.15 24.00
CA LEU A 496 -3.54 -18.73 25.15
C LEU A 496 -4.69 -19.72 25.44
N GLU A 497 -5.34 -20.25 24.40
CA GLU A 497 -6.37 -21.28 24.52
C GLU A 497 -5.78 -22.60 25.09
N ARG A 498 -4.61 -23.04 24.60
CA ARG A 498 -3.93 -24.26 25.08
C ARG A 498 -3.54 -24.19 26.56
N ILE A 499 -3.14 -23.02 27.06
CA ILE A 499 -2.81 -22.83 28.47
C ILE A 499 -4.03 -22.51 29.34
N ARG A 500 -5.25 -22.64 28.80
CA ARG A 500 -6.55 -22.38 29.46
C ARG A 500 -6.70 -20.95 29.98
N MET A 501 -6.03 -19.99 29.34
CA MET A 501 -6.11 -18.57 29.67
C MET A 501 -6.92 -17.76 28.66
N GLY A 502 -7.31 -18.33 27.51
CA GLY A 502 -8.09 -17.63 26.49
C GLY A 502 -9.46 -17.11 26.98
N SER A 503 -10.09 -17.76 27.96
CA SER A 503 -11.46 -17.42 28.42
C SER A 503 -11.56 -16.10 29.19
N ILE A 504 -10.43 -15.54 29.63
CA ILE A 504 -10.38 -14.23 30.28
C ILE A 504 -10.54 -13.10 29.26
N PHE A 505 -10.23 -13.36 27.99
CA PHE A 505 -10.26 -12.38 26.93
C PHE A 505 -11.56 -12.44 26.14
N GLU A 506 -11.99 -11.28 25.66
CA GLU A 506 -12.89 -11.18 24.51
C GLU A 506 -12.04 -11.03 23.24
N VAL A 507 -12.21 -11.94 22.28
CA VAL A 507 -11.40 -11.90 21.05
C VAL A 507 -12.00 -10.90 20.06
N VAL A 508 -11.19 -9.94 19.63
CA VAL A 508 -11.52 -8.98 18.58
C VAL A 508 -10.57 -9.22 17.41
N VAL A 509 -11.10 -9.63 16.26
CA VAL A 509 -10.29 -9.87 15.06
C VAL A 509 -10.23 -8.61 14.22
N LEU A 510 -9.02 -8.14 13.92
CA LEU A 510 -8.80 -7.02 13.02
C LEU A 510 -8.82 -7.54 11.58
N ARG A 511 -9.82 -7.10 10.83
CA ARG A 511 -10.07 -7.61 9.47
C ARG A 511 -9.08 -7.01 8.45
N PRO A 512 -8.85 -7.70 7.32
CA PRO A 512 -8.19 -7.13 6.14
C PRO A 512 -8.79 -5.77 5.77
N ARG A 513 -7.93 -4.80 5.41
CA ARG A 513 -8.38 -3.50 4.92
C ARG A 513 -9.09 -3.65 3.58
N SER A 514 -10.10 -2.83 3.35
CA SER A 514 -10.77 -2.78 2.05
C SER A 514 -9.82 -2.29 0.96
N ILE A 515 -10.08 -2.69 -0.30
CA ILE A 515 -9.32 -2.21 -1.47
C ILE A 515 -9.36 -0.68 -1.54
N ALA A 516 -10.51 -0.07 -1.25
CA ALA A 516 -10.65 1.39 -1.24
C ALA A 516 -9.75 2.06 -0.20
N SER A 517 -9.70 1.50 1.02
CA SER A 517 -8.84 1.96 2.13
C SER A 517 -7.36 1.87 1.76
N LEU A 518 -6.93 0.74 1.18
CA LEU A 518 -5.55 0.57 0.72
C LEU A 518 -5.19 1.45 -0.48
N ARG A 519 -6.12 1.67 -1.41
CA ARG A 519 -5.92 2.56 -2.55
C ARG A 519 -5.66 3.98 -2.08
N GLU A 520 -6.48 4.48 -1.16
CA GLU A 520 -6.29 5.81 -0.57
C GLU A 520 -4.97 5.93 0.20
N GLN A 521 -4.62 4.89 0.97
CA GLN A 521 -3.33 4.81 1.63
C GLN A 521 -2.17 4.88 0.63
N ALA A 522 -2.25 4.13 -0.47
CA ALA A 522 -1.24 4.12 -1.53
C ALA A 522 -1.09 5.51 -2.19
N THR A 523 -2.23 6.13 -2.53
CA THR A 523 -2.27 7.48 -3.10
C THR A 523 -1.63 8.50 -2.16
N THR A 524 -1.94 8.41 -0.86
CA THR A 524 -1.39 9.31 0.15
C THR A 524 0.12 9.12 0.30
N MET A 525 0.57 7.88 0.53
CA MET A 525 1.98 7.55 0.76
C MET A 525 2.87 7.95 -0.42
N LEU A 526 2.46 7.60 -1.64
CA LEU A 526 3.23 7.90 -2.86
C LEU A 526 3.16 9.39 -3.18
N GLY A 527 1.99 10.02 -3.03
CA GLY A 527 1.83 11.41 -3.43
C GLY A 527 2.51 12.41 -2.48
N TRP A 528 2.71 12.09 -1.20
CA TRP A 528 3.55 12.90 -0.30
C TRP A 528 4.94 13.15 -0.87
N VAL A 529 5.56 12.11 -1.43
CA VAL A 529 6.88 12.17 -2.06
C VAL A 529 6.81 12.53 -3.54
N GLY A 530 5.65 12.96 -4.03
CA GLY A 530 5.45 13.39 -5.42
C GLY A 530 5.51 12.25 -6.43
N ILE A 531 5.30 11.00 -6.02
CA ILE A 531 5.13 9.87 -6.93
C ILE A 531 3.66 9.79 -7.34
N THR A 532 3.43 9.84 -8.65
CA THR A 532 2.07 9.91 -9.22
C THR A 532 1.87 8.82 -10.25
N SER A 533 0.63 8.38 -10.46
CA SER A 533 0.35 7.43 -11.53
C SER A 533 -0.12 8.13 -12.79
N ASP A 534 0.34 7.63 -13.95
CA ASP A 534 -0.18 7.99 -15.27
C ASP A 534 -1.39 7.11 -15.67
N ASP A 535 -1.74 6.10 -14.87
CA ASP A 535 -2.78 5.11 -15.15
C ASP A 535 -3.82 5.05 -13.99
N PRO A 536 -5.12 5.31 -14.26
CA PRO A 536 -6.18 5.25 -13.25
C PRO A 536 -6.26 3.91 -12.49
N GLY A 537 -5.86 2.79 -13.12
CA GLY A 537 -5.92 1.46 -12.51
C GLY A 537 -4.74 1.11 -11.60
N ALA A 538 -3.64 1.88 -11.62
CA ALA A 538 -2.40 1.45 -10.99
C ALA A 538 -2.48 1.41 -9.45
N TYR A 539 -3.17 2.36 -8.83
CA TYR A 539 -3.38 2.35 -7.37
C TYR A 539 -4.31 1.21 -6.93
N THR A 540 -5.30 0.85 -7.75
CA THR A 540 -6.14 -0.33 -7.52
C THR A 540 -5.31 -1.62 -7.59
N ASN A 541 -4.40 -1.72 -8.56
CA ASN A 541 -3.47 -2.85 -8.67
C ASN A 541 -2.56 -2.96 -7.43
N LEU A 542 -2.02 -1.84 -6.93
CA LEU A 542 -1.26 -1.81 -5.67
C LEU A 542 -2.09 -2.33 -4.49
N ALA A 543 -3.34 -1.87 -4.35
CA ALA A 543 -4.24 -2.28 -3.28
C ALA A 543 -4.61 -3.78 -3.35
N MET A 544 -4.84 -4.30 -4.56
CA MET A 544 -5.12 -5.73 -4.79
C MET A 544 -3.91 -6.61 -4.46
N LEU A 545 -2.71 -6.21 -4.91
CA LEU A 545 -1.47 -6.93 -4.61
C LEU A 545 -1.12 -6.87 -3.11
N ALA A 546 -1.55 -5.82 -2.41
CA ALA A 546 -1.40 -5.74 -0.96
C ALA A 546 -2.33 -6.69 -0.19
N GLY A 547 -3.42 -7.18 -0.79
CA GLY A 547 -4.27 -8.23 -0.22
C GLY A 547 -4.89 -7.86 1.14
N GLY A 548 -5.21 -6.58 1.35
CA GLY A 548 -5.78 -6.10 2.62
C GLY A 548 -4.74 -5.84 3.73
N ASN A 549 -3.44 -6.04 3.47
CA ASN A 549 -2.37 -5.85 4.44
C ASN A 549 -1.58 -4.54 4.17
N PRO A 550 -1.67 -3.53 5.07
CA PRO A 550 -1.02 -2.24 4.86
C PRO A 550 0.51 -2.29 4.88
N THR A 551 1.14 -3.24 5.58
CA THR A 551 2.59 -3.41 5.52
C THR A 551 3.04 -4.02 4.18
N VAL A 552 2.25 -4.94 3.60
CA VAL A 552 2.50 -5.43 2.23
C VAL A 552 2.43 -4.26 1.24
N LEU A 553 1.44 -3.38 1.39
CA LEU A 553 1.34 -2.16 0.57
C LEU A 553 2.59 -1.27 0.73
N PHE A 554 3.09 -1.09 1.95
CA PHE A 554 4.31 -0.33 2.20
C PHE A 554 5.50 -0.94 1.46
N TYR A 555 5.75 -2.24 1.60
CA TYR A 555 6.87 -2.90 0.92
C TYR A 555 6.73 -2.80 -0.61
N LEU A 556 5.50 -2.86 -1.12
CA LEU A 556 5.25 -2.67 -2.54
C LEU A 556 5.52 -1.22 -2.99
N CYS A 557 5.19 -0.21 -2.18
CA CYS A 557 5.55 1.18 -2.46
C CYS A 557 7.07 1.40 -2.43
N GLN A 558 7.78 0.74 -1.50
CA GLN A 558 9.24 0.75 -1.42
C GLN A 558 9.86 0.12 -2.68
N ALA A 559 9.43 -1.07 -3.06
CA ALA A 559 9.91 -1.73 -4.27
C ALA A 559 9.59 -0.94 -5.54
N LEU A 560 8.43 -0.28 -5.58
CA LEU A 560 8.06 0.62 -6.67
C LEU A 560 9.00 1.82 -6.72
N ALA A 561 9.29 2.46 -5.59
CA ALA A 561 10.24 3.55 -5.51
C ALA A 561 11.62 3.16 -6.06
N ASP A 562 12.13 1.98 -5.72
CA ASP A 562 13.41 1.47 -6.25
C ASP A 562 13.40 1.30 -7.78
N VAL A 563 12.30 0.76 -8.34
CA VAL A 563 12.11 0.65 -9.80
C VAL A 563 12.12 2.03 -10.46
N LEU A 564 11.43 3.01 -9.85
CA LEU A 564 11.35 4.36 -10.38
C LEU A 564 12.68 5.11 -10.30
N VAL A 565 13.50 4.85 -9.27
CA VAL A 565 14.88 5.35 -9.17
C VAL A 565 15.71 4.84 -10.33
N ALA A 566 15.62 3.53 -10.63
CA ALA A 566 16.37 2.92 -11.73
C ALA A 566 15.99 3.52 -13.10
N GLU A 567 14.73 3.91 -13.27
CA GLU A 567 14.19 4.54 -14.49
C GLU A 567 14.24 6.09 -14.45
N SER A 568 14.77 6.69 -13.37
CA SER A 568 14.90 8.14 -13.17
C SER A 568 13.58 8.91 -13.38
N THR A 569 12.46 8.35 -12.92
CA THR A 569 11.13 8.96 -13.01
C THR A 569 10.44 9.02 -11.64
N ARG A 570 9.38 9.83 -11.53
CA ARG A 570 8.43 9.83 -10.39
C ARG A 570 7.00 9.56 -10.83
N SER A 571 6.79 9.25 -12.11
CA SER A 571 5.51 8.76 -12.60
C SER A 571 5.55 7.24 -12.77
N PHE A 572 4.46 6.55 -12.44
CA PHE A 572 4.39 5.10 -12.58
C PHE A 572 3.12 4.64 -13.30
N THR A 573 3.22 3.45 -13.87
CA THR A 573 2.16 2.75 -14.61
C THR A 573 2.04 1.34 -14.08
N ARG A 574 1.03 0.59 -14.52
CA ARG A 574 0.88 -0.83 -14.17
C ARG A 574 2.16 -1.67 -14.37
N ARG A 575 2.90 -1.43 -15.46
CA ARG A 575 4.17 -2.13 -15.74
C ARG A 575 5.19 -1.98 -14.61
N HIS A 576 5.27 -0.79 -14.01
CA HIS A 576 6.20 -0.52 -12.92
C HIS A 576 5.78 -1.27 -11.65
N VAL A 577 4.47 -1.36 -11.39
CA VAL A 577 3.92 -2.15 -10.28
C VAL A 577 4.24 -3.64 -10.45
N ASP A 578 4.06 -4.17 -11.66
CA ASP A 578 4.37 -5.58 -11.95
C ASP A 578 5.86 -5.88 -11.79
N LYS A 579 6.74 -4.96 -12.24
CA LYS A 579 8.19 -5.04 -12.00
C LYS A 579 8.52 -5.02 -10.51
N ALA A 580 7.92 -4.10 -9.76
CA ALA A 580 8.11 -4.00 -8.31
C ALA A 580 7.70 -5.29 -7.60
N TRP A 581 6.54 -5.85 -7.97
CA TRP A 581 6.02 -7.12 -7.46
C TRP A 581 6.96 -8.31 -7.72
N ALA A 582 7.66 -8.28 -8.85
CA ALA A 582 8.62 -9.32 -9.24
C ALA A 582 9.99 -9.22 -8.54
N THR A 583 10.27 -8.15 -7.79
CA THR A 583 11.59 -7.95 -7.19
C THR A 583 11.88 -8.94 -6.06
N ALA A 584 13.12 -9.47 -6.02
CA ALA A 584 13.54 -10.41 -4.99
C ALA A 584 13.53 -9.82 -3.55
N PRO A 585 13.93 -8.54 -3.32
CA PRO A 585 13.83 -7.92 -1.99
C PRO A 585 12.39 -7.90 -1.46
N LEU A 586 11.41 -7.51 -2.28
CA LEU A 586 10.00 -7.52 -1.90
C LEU A 586 9.54 -8.94 -1.55
N ARG A 587 9.75 -9.91 -2.44
CA ARG A 587 9.31 -11.30 -2.20
C ARG A 587 9.90 -11.89 -0.93
N ARG A 588 11.17 -11.58 -0.62
CA ARG A 588 11.81 -11.97 0.64
C ARG A 588 11.15 -11.30 1.85
N ALA A 589 10.87 -10.00 1.78
CA ALA A 589 10.18 -9.28 2.85
C ALA A 589 8.76 -9.84 3.09
N LEU A 590 8.02 -10.15 2.03
CA LEU A 590 6.68 -10.76 2.13
C LEU A 590 6.72 -12.17 2.71
N ARG A 591 7.72 -12.98 2.32
CA ARG A 591 7.95 -14.30 2.92
C ARG A 591 8.24 -14.19 4.41
N GLY A 592 9.12 -13.28 4.82
CA GLY A 592 9.45 -13.04 6.23
C GLY A 592 8.27 -12.54 7.05
N LEU A 593 7.42 -11.69 6.45
CA LEU A 593 6.24 -11.15 7.12
C LEU A 593 5.14 -12.20 7.32
N LEU A 594 4.82 -12.96 6.28
CA LEU A 594 3.59 -13.78 6.22
C LEU A 594 3.84 -15.27 6.33
N TRP A 595 4.94 -15.79 5.81
CA TRP A 595 5.19 -17.24 5.72
C TRP A 595 6.10 -17.78 6.82
N GLU A 596 7.21 -17.09 7.13
CA GLU A 596 8.14 -17.53 8.18
C GLU A 596 7.48 -17.74 9.56
N PRO A 597 6.50 -16.91 10.00
CA PRO A 597 5.77 -17.18 11.24
C PRO A 597 4.97 -18.50 11.23
N LEU A 598 4.57 -18.97 10.05
CA LEU A 598 3.70 -20.12 9.87
C LEU A 598 4.45 -21.41 9.53
N CYS A 599 5.61 -21.31 8.89
CA CYS A 599 6.28 -22.46 8.27
C CYS A 599 6.76 -23.53 9.27
N HIS A 600 6.92 -23.15 10.54
CA HIS A 600 7.32 -24.04 11.63
C HIS A 600 6.12 -24.58 12.44
N LEU A 601 4.90 -24.13 12.15
CA LEU A 601 3.71 -24.56 12.88
C LEU A 601 3.21 -25.91 12.35
N GLU A 602 3.08 -26.87 13.27
CA GLU A 602 2.69 -28.25 12.94
C GLU A 602 1.36 -28.29 12.17
N GLY A 603 1.41 -28.91 10.99
CA GLY A 603 0.27 -29.11 10.11
C GLY A 603 -0.06 -27.92 9.19
N VAL A 604 0.49 -26.73 9.44
CA VAL A 604 0.17 -25.55 8.60
C VAL A 604 0.74 -25.69 7.18
N PRO A 605 2.04 -26.02 6.97
CA PRO A 605 2.57 -26.22 5.62
C PRO A 605 1.86 -27.29 4.78
N PRO A 606 1.59 -28.52 5.29
CA PRO A 606 0.91 -29.52 4.48
C PRO A 606 -0.55 -29.14 4.18
N VAL A 607 -1.27 -28.48 5.11
CA VAL A 607 -2.62 -27.97 4.86
C VAL A 607 -2.61 -26.90 3.76
N LEU A 608 -1.72 -25.91 3.86
CA LEU A 608 -1.62 -24.86 2.85
C LEU A 608 -1.23 -25.43 1.48
N LYS A 609 -0.32 -26.41 1.45
CA LYS A 609 0.07 -27.10 0.23
C LYS A 609 -1.09 -27.86 -0.40
N ALA A 610 -1.87 -28.62 0.38
CA ALA A 610 -3.04 -29.31 -0.14
C ALA A 610 -4.08 -28.34 -0.72
N ILE A 611 -4.28 -27.18 -0.09
CA ILE A 611 -5.17 -26.14 -0.63
C ILE A 611 -4.58 -25.56 -1.92
N ALA A 612 -3.28 -25.24 -1.96
CA ALA A 612 -2.64 -24.67 -3.14
C ALA A 612 -2.59 -25.63 -4.35
N ASP A 613 -2.38 -26.92 -4.10
CA ASP A 613 -2.26 -27.93 -5.16
C ASP A 613 -3.64 -28.35 -5.72
N TYR A 614 -4.70 -28.32 -4.91
CA TYR A 614 -5.99 -28.95 -5.27
C TYR A 614 -7.21 -28.02 -5.23
N ALA A 615 -7.17 -26.87 -4.55
CA ALA A 615 -8.27 -25.93 -4.58
C ALA A 615 -8.13 -25.00 -5.78
N SER A 616 -9.20 -24.84 -6.56
CA SER A 616 -9.27 -23.81 -7.59
C SER A 616 -10.25 -22.70 -7.18
N PRO A 617 -10.19 -21.53 -7.82
CA PRO A 617 -11.14 -20.46 -7.54
C PRO A 617 -12.61 -20.86 -7.77
N GLU A 618 -12.87 -21.73 -8.76
CA GLU A 618 -14.20 -22.22 -9.15
C GLU A 618 -14.59 -23.51 -8.41
N ALA A 619 -13.62 -24.26 -7.89
CA ALA A 619 -13.83 -25.48 -7.13
C ALA A 619 -13.08 -25.40 -5.78
N PRO A 620 -13.71 -24.78 -4.75
CA PRO A 620 -13.18 -24.81 -3.40
C PRO A 620 -13.03 -26.24 -2.91
N LEU A 621 -11.96 -26.53 -2.19
CA LEU A 621 -11.69 -27.84 -1.64
C LEU A 621 -12.59 -28.08 -0.43
N SER A 622 -13.40 -29.14 -0.47
CA SER A 622 -14.30 -29.44 0.63
C SER A 622 -13.50 -29.87 1.88
N ARG A 623 -14.09 -29.69 3.06
CA ARG A 623 -13.46 -30.13 4.32
C ARG A 623 -13.15 -31.63 4.32
N LYS A 624 -14.01 -32.45 3.72
CA LYS A 624 -13.84 -33.91 3.65
C LYS A 624 -12.67 -34.28 2.75
N ASP A 625 -12.56 -33.62 1.59
CA ASP A 625 -11.48 -33.88 0.63
C ASP A 625 -10.14 -33.40 1.19
N LEU A 626 -10.12 -32.25 1.86
CA LEU A 626 -8.93 -31.76 2.56
C LEU A 626 -8.48 -32.73 3.67
N ALA A 627 -9.41 -33.25 4.47
CA ALA A 627 -9.08 -34.25 5.48
C ALA A 627 -8.54 -35.55 4.85
N TRP A 628 -9.13 -35.99 3.74
CA TRP A 628 -8.68 -37.16 2.99
C TRP A 628 -7.26 -37.00 2.42
N LEU A 629 -6.96 -35.84 1.81
CA LEU A 629 -5.62 -35.52 1.29
C LEU A 629 -4.54 -35.47 2.38
N LEU A 630 -4.96 -35.23 3.63
CA LEU A 630 -4.07 -35.10 4.78
C LEU A 630 -4.06 -36.35 5.67
N THR A 631 -4.59 -37.49 5.22
CA THR A 631 -4.74 -38.70 6.05
C THR A 631 -3.41 -39.14 6.67
N ASP A 632 -2.30 -39.05 5.94
CA ASP A 632 -0.96 -39.42 6.44
C ASP A 632 -0.40 -38.42 7.48
N VAL A 633 -0.88 -37.17 7.47
CA VAL A 633 -0.49 -36.10 8.40
C VAL A 633 -1.44 -36.01 9.61
N SER A 634 -2.67 -36.52 9.45
CA SER A 634 -3.79 -36.33 10.39
C SER A 634 -4.38 -37.63 10.94
N ALA A 635 -3.73 -38.78 10.77
CA ALA A 635 -4.26 -40.09 11.15
C ALA A 635 -4.79 -40.19 12.60
N ASP A 636 -4.20 -39.45 13.54
CA ASP A 636 -4.60 -39.36 14.96
C ASP A 636 -5.18 -37.98 15.35
N ARG A 637 -5.48 -37.10 14.39
CA ARG A 637 -5.92 -35.72 14.62
C ARG A 637 -7.42 -35.58 14.35
N ASP A 638 -8.11 -34.87 15.24
CA ASP A 638 -9.55 -34.70 15.15
C ASP A 638 -9.95 -33.59 14.15
N ALA A 639 -11.25 -33.48 13.91
CA ALA A 639 -11.79 -32.49 12.98
C ALA A 639 -11.50 -31.05 13.43
N THR A 640 -11.38 -30.83 14.75
CA THR A 640 -11.04 -29.55 15.39
C THR A 640 -9.63 -29.10 15.00
N TRP A 641 -8.66 -30.02 15.02
CA TRP A 641 -7.28 -29.72 14.66
C TRP A 641 -7.15 -29.13 13.25
N LEU A 642 -7.86 -29.70 12.26
CA LEU A 642 -7.86 -29.20 10.89
C LEU A 642 -8.52 -27.81 10.79
N ASP A 643 -9.65 -27.63 11.47
CA ASP A 643 -10.34 -26.34 11.51
C ASP A 643 -9.47 -25.24 12.10
N GLU A 644 -8.66 -25.53 13.12
CA GLU A 644 -7.71 -24.58 13.71
C GLU A 644 -6.65 -24.11 12.69
N ARG A 645 -6.06 -25.04 11.90
CA ARG A 645 -5.02 -24.70 10.92
C ARG A 645 -5.59 -23.91 9.76
N VAL A 646 -6.78 -24.29 9.29
CA VAL A 646 -7.50 -23.51 8.27
C VAL A 646 -7.84 -22.13 8.80
N GLN A 647 -8.30 -22.01 10.06
CA GLN A 647 -8.62 -20.69 10.63
C GLN A 647 -7.38 -19.81 10.74
N LEU A 648 -6.24 -20.37 11.15
CA LEU A 648 -4.97 -19.66 11.18
C LEU A 648 -4.59 -19.11 9.79
N LEU A 649 -4.72 -19.91 8.74
CA LEU A 649 -4.45 -19.47 7.35
C LEU A 649 -5.44 -18.40 6.86
N VAL A 650 -6.69 -18.45 7.32
CA VAL A 650 -7.71 -17.42 7.06
C VAL A 650 -7.37 -16.13 7.79
N ASP A 651 -6.96 -16.20 9.06
CA ASP A 651 -6.59 -15.04 9.86
C ASP A 651 -5.33 -14.34 9.30
N TYR A 652 -4.47 -15.07 8.58
CA TYR A 652 -3.35 -14.55 7.81
C TYR A 652 -3.72 -14.00 6.43
N GLY A 653 -4.96 -14.20 5.98
CA GLY A 653 -5.42 -13.77 4.66
C GLY A 653 -4.83 -14.58 3.50
N LEU A 654 -4.30 -15.78 3.75
CA LEU A 654 -3.77 -16.68 2.70
C LEU A 654 -4.86 -17.59 2.12
N VAL A 655 -5.87 -17.90 2.93
CA VAL A 655 -6.98 -18.79 2.59
C VAL A 655 -8.30 -18.07 2.82
N HIS A 656 -9.30 -18.36 1.99
CA HIS A 656 -10.67 -17.93 2.15
C HIS A 656 -11.57 -19.13 2.40
N ARG A 657 -12.46 -19.02 3.40
CA ARG A 657 -13.54 -19.98 3.64
C ARG A 657 -14.77 -19.52 2.87
N ALA A 658 -15.19 -20.32 1.90
CA ALA A 658 -16.47 -20.21 1.21
C ALA A 658 -17.48 -21.22 1.80
N GLU A 659 -18.77 -21.07 1.50
CA GLU A 659 -19.80 -22.01 1.94
C GLU A 659 -19.51 -23.45 1.45
N ALA A 660 -18.95 -23.58 0.25
CA ALA A 660 -18.65 -24.88 -0.39
C ALA A 660 -17.31 -25.51 0.07
N GLY A 661 -16.42 -24.77 0.72
CA GLY A 661 -15.09 -25.27 1.08
C GLY A 661 -14.05 -24.19 1.31
N VAL A 662 -12.77 -24.55 1.17
CA VAL A 662 -11.63 -23.63 1.34
C VAL A 662 -10.89 -23.45 0.03
N ARG A 663 -10.37 -22.24 -0.20
CA ARG A 663 -9.56 -21.90 -1.38
C ARG A 663 -8.50 -20.87 -1.01
N LEU A 664 -7.52 -20.65 -1.87
CA LEU A 664 -6.60 -19.52 -1.71
C LEU A 664 -7.37 -18.19 -1.71
N ALA A 665 -6.89 -17.24 -0.91
CA ALA A 665 -7.46 -15.90 -0.89
C ALA A 665 -7.18 -15.17 -2.22
N VAL A 666 -8.01 -14.17 -2.53
CA VAL A 666 -7.77 -13.28 -3.67
C VAL A 666 -6.82 -12.18 -3.23
N GLY A 667 -5.67 -12.05 -3.91
CA GLY A 667 -4.69 -10.99 -3.65
C GLY A 667 -3.25 -11.42 -3.93
N GLY A 668 -2.32 -10.45 -3.84
CA GLY A 668 -0.90 -10.68 -4.13
C GLY A 668 -0.26 -11.78 -3.29
N PRO A 669 -0.41 -11.83 -1.94
CA PRO A 669 0.23 -12.85 -1.12
C PRO A 669 -0.12 -14.29 -1.52
N ALA A 670 -1.35 -14.53 -1.99
CA ALA A 670 -1.76 -15.84 -2.47
C ALA A 670 -0.99 -16.29 -3.72
N LEU A 671 -0.62 -15.36 -4.61
CA LEU A 671 0.19 -15.63 -5.80
C LEU A 671 1.60 -16.11 -5.47
N LEU A 672 2.09 -15.83 -4.26
CA LEU A 672 3.43 -16.21 -3.81
C LEU A 672 3.44 -17.53 -3.03
N VAL A 673 2.28 -18.08 -2.67
CA VAL A 673 2.17 -19.32 -1.88
C VAL A 673 2.88 -20.49 -2.57
N SER A 674 2.69 -20.64 -3.88
CA SER A 674 3.34 -21.71 -4.66
C SER A 674 4.85 -21.56 -4.72
N GLU A 675 5.38 -20.34 -4.67
CA GLU A 675 6.82 -20.07 -4.56
C GLU A 675 7.33 -20.37 -3.15
N TRP A 676 6.55 -20.09 -2.11
CA TRP A 676 6.97 -20.28 -0.73
C TRP A 676 7.04 -21.74 -0.28
N LEU A 677 6.20 -22.59 -0.91
CA LEU A 677 6.08 -24.02 -0.64
C LEU A 677 7.07 -24.89 -1.43
N LYS A 678 7.83 -24.30 -2.36
CA LYS A 678 9.02 -24.90 -3.00
C LYS A 678 10.21 -24.79 -2.05
#